data_AF-A0A5N4A0X6-F1
#
_entry.id   AF-A0A5N4A0X6-F1
#
_cell.length_a   1.000
_cell.length_b   1.000
_cell.length_c   1.000
_cell.angle_alpha   90.00
_cell.angle_beta   90.00
_cell.angle_gamma   90.00
#
_symmetry.space_group_name_H-M   'P 1'
#
loop_
_entity.id
_entity.type
_entity.pdbx_description
1 polymer ?
#
loop_
_entity_poly.entity_id
_entity_poly.type
_entity_poly.pdbx_seq_one_letter_code
_entity_poly.pdbx_strand_id
1 'polypeptide(L)'
;MLVFLSIFAVVATANGARILGIVPTPSYSHQIVFQPLWRELSLRGHKVTTITTHPINDPKLTNLTEIDLSKFRDDPHVVKLLQESRTNIFGKFRDTIATVDQMLAEPAVKSLINDKNAKFDLVIAEYFLTGVLAFAERFDCPSIGMFSLDAWNAMHRMVGSPTHPTLYPDALLPFEGQLSLAERVVSFLFYHVNTYLLDYLQGLQQEVVEKHFGIRTSVQDLSQNISLLFVNSDPIFHHVRPLVPTVIQVGGGFHRMPPKPLPKELKSTLDAATEGFIYFNLGSKNAFLKQNDLEVLMGALAELPYKILWKLDDERIEDKSTKFVFSKWFPQQDILRHPNIKLFITQGGLQSMDEAIYEHVPMVGIPFYGDQPFNVKKMVRKGFGLELDYRTLNKEQFKAAVLEVINNPKYKSTLKYLAELAQDQPMTGLEKAVWWSEYVIRHKGAKHLRSPLLDIPWYQYLLLDVIGIIVVTVAVALYLIYFLLKSLVRLVNERKMIVLLKFIVLVHVGNGARILGIVPTPAYSHNIVFRPLWRELSLRGHHVTTITTHPIGDPNLSNLTEIDLGEIHLPFNEFLEEVAKDERPDVYTELTRYYSRMGFVLDKYLGHPSVHEMIKDPRVEFDLVIGEYFYGSLFAFATRFGCPSIGMLSCEALNPIYEAVGNPVHPSAYPDPLLSVGTPMSLMERLMSFVTLLKATYATRRGQSTQQELVEKHFGRQYPPVRELWRNVSLLFVNADPIFHPIRPLVPGVVQIGAGSHRSPAEPLPSRWQRTLDAASNGFVYFSMGSNVKSEYLPKGLIDLILETFAELPLTVVWKFESDTLESLPENVIVSKWLPQQDILRHPNIKLFITQGGLQSMDEAIYAHVPMIGIPFYGDQPYNVRRMASKGIGLELDHRTLDKEKLKAAILEVANNPKYRNTLKRLAELAQDQPMTGIEKAVWWTEYVIHHSGAKHLRSPLLDIPWYQYLLLDVIGVLLLAVLLILYVVYLIIRIVRSVLCKPFVNN
;
A
#
# COMPACT_ATOMS: atom_id res chain seq x y z
N MET A 1 -48.17 22.30 14.95
CA MET A 1 -48.39 21.26 13.91
C MET A 1 -47.35 21.35 12.79
N LEU A 2 -47.22 22.46 12.04
CA LEU A 2 -46.25 22.59 10.93
C LEU A 2 -44.79 22.21 11.30
N VAL A 3 -44.26 22.68 12.43
CA VAL A 3 -42.89 22.32 12.89
C VAL A 3 -42.72 20.80 13.12
N PHE A 4 -43.78 20.08 13.48
CA PHE A 4 -43.76 18.62 13.64
C PHE A 4 -43.69 17.89 12.29
N LEU A 5 -44.23 18.49 11.21
CA LEU A 5 -44.06 18.00 9.84
C LEU A 5 -42.65 18.30 9.31
N SER A 6 -42.03 19.41 9.71
CA SER A 6 -40.64 19.74 9.35
C SER A 6 -39.63 18.70 9.84
N ILE A 7 -39.85 18.12 11.02
CA ILE A 7 -38.98 17.07 11.58
C ILE A 7 -39.10 15.76 10.77
N PHE A 8 -40.29 15.43 10.26
CA PHE A 8 -40.46 14.30 9.33
C PHE A 8 -39.98 14.58 7.91
N ALA A 9 -39.95 15.84 7.47
CA ALA A 9 -39.44 16.25 6.15
C ALA A 9 -37.92 16.10 5.99
N VAL A 10 -37.17 15.84 7.08
CA VAL A 10 -35.76 15.45 7.05
C VAL A 10 -35.54 14.03 7.59
N VAL A 11 -36.57 13.17 7.50
CA VAL A 11 -36.30 11.77 7.18
C VAL A 11 -35.83 11.75 5.74
N ALA A 12 -34.53 11.95 5.53
CA ALA A 12 -33.91 11.64 4.26
C ALA A 12 -34.21 10.18 3.96
N THR A 13 -34.94 9.92 2.87
CA THR A 13 -35.22 8.55 2.42
C THR A 13 -33.92 7.96 1.93
N ALA A 14 -33.19 7.31 2.86
CA ALA A 14 -31.96 6.59 2.63
C ALA A 14 -32.25 5.33 1.79
N ASN A 15 -32.58 5.56 0.52
CA ASN A 15 -32.73 4.54 -0.50
C ASN A 15 -31.36 3.90 -0.70
N GLY A 16 -31.11 2.80 0.00
CA GLY A 16 -29.87 2.05 -0.14
C GLY A 16 -29.65 1.67 -1.59
N ALA A 17 -28.45 1.95 -2.07
CA ALA A 17 -28.04 1.73 -3.46
C ALA A 17 -28.34 0.30 -3.94
N ARG A 18 -28.62 0.16 -5.23
CA ARG A 18 -28.86 -1.12 -5.89
C ARG A 18 -27.51 -1.69 -6.32
N ILE A 19 -27.15 -2.85 -5.76
CA ILE A 19 -25.83 -3.46 -5.95
C ILE A 19 -26.02 -4.82 -6.63
N LEU A 20 -25.34 -5.04 -7.76
CA LEU A 20 -25.33 -6.34 -8.44
C LEU A 20 -24.05 -7.11 -8.09
N GLY A 21 -24.22 -8.17 -7.31
CA GLY A 21 -23.16 -9.13 -6.96
C GLY A 21 -23.07 -10.27 -7.97
N ILE A 22 -21.88 -10.58 -8.49
CA ILE A 22 -21.70 -11.62 -9.53
C ILE A 22 -20.55 -12.54 -9.16
N VAL A 23 -20.85 -13.82 -8.90
CA VAL A 23 -19.84 -14.86 -8.67
C VAL A 23 -20.06 -16.00 -9.67
N PRO A 24 -19.41 -15.97 -10.85
CA PRO A 24 -19.60 -16.96 -11.91
C PRO A 24 -19.00 -18.33 -11.57
N THR A 25 -17.95 -18.42 -10.74
CA THR A 25 -17.31 -19.72 -10.49
C THR A 25 -18.24 -20.65 -9.68
N PRO A 26 -18.58 -21.86 -10.18
CA PRO A 26 -19.52 -22.79 -9.53
C PRO A 26 -18.89 -23.58 -8.36
N SER A 27 -18.07 -22.92 -7.52
CA SER A 27 -17.35 -23.56 -6.40
C SER A 27 -17.62 -22.83 -5.09
N TYR A 28 -17.98 -23.59 -4.04
CA TYR A 28 -18.20 -23.06 -2.69
C TYR A 28 -17.05 -22.18 -2.19
N SER A 29 -15.79 -22.58 -2.44
CA SER A 29 -14.60 -21.82 -2.01
C SER A 29 -14.47 -20.43 -2.65
N HIS A 30 -15.06 -20.24 -3.82
CA HIS A 30 -15.13 -18.93 -4.47
C HIS A 30 -16.33 -18.13 -3.95
N GLN A 31 -17.47 -18.78 -3.74
CA GLN A 31 -18.75 -18.15 -3.37
C GLN A 31 -18.79 -17.70 -1.90
N ILE A 32 -18.28 -18.50 -0.97
CA ILE A 32 -18.34 -18.25 0.49
C ILE A 32 -17.67 -16.93 0.89
N VAL A 33 -16.67 -16.48 0.13
CA VAL A 33 -15.95 -15.23 0.40
C VAL A 33 -16.85 -14.01 0.15
N PHE A 34 -17.83 -14.08 -0.75
CA PHE A 34 -18.69 -12.94 -1.05
C PHE A 34 -19.94 -12.86 -0.14
N GLN A 35 -20.36 -13.99 0.46
CA GLN A 35 -21.59 -14.06 1.25
C GLN A 35 -21.67 -13.05 2.43
N PRO A 36 -20.59 -12.81 3.20
CA PRO A 36 -20.61 -11.78 4.26
C PRO A 36 -20.87 -10.37 3.74
N LEU A 37 -20.31 -10.02 2.56
CA LEU A 37 -20.49 -8.71 1.93
C LEU A 37 -21.92 -8.51 1.45
N TRP A 38 -22.53 -9.50 0.78
CA TRP A 38 -23.93 -9.46 0.38
C TRP A 38 -24.87 -9.32 1.58
N ARG A 39 -24.58 -10.06 2.65
CA ARG A 39 -25.33 -10.02 3.90
C ARG A 39 -25.25 -8.64 4.55
N GLU A 40 -24.06 -8.09 4.74
CA GLU A 40 -23.86 -6.82 5.44
C GLU A 40 -24.43 -5.62 4.66
N LEU A 41 -24.24 -5.58 3.33
CA LEU A 41 -24.86 -4.56 2.48
C LEU A 41 -26.41 -4.63 2.54
N SER A 42 -26.99 -5.83 2.49
CA SER A 42 -28.44 -6.03 2.63
C SER A 42 -28.98 -5.58 3.99
N LEU A 43 -28.25 -5.85 5.08
CA LEU A 43 -28.60 -5.40 6.44
C LEU A 43 -28.48 -3.88 6.60
N ARG A 44 -27.55 -3.23 5.89
CA ARG A 44 -27.42 -1.77 5.80
C ARG A 44 -28.47 -1.09 4.92
N GLY A 45 -29.40 -1.85 4.36
CA GLY A 45 -30.52 -1.33 3.55
C GLY A 45 -30.26 -1.24 2.05
N HIS A 46 -29.07 -1.66 1.56
CA HIS A 46 -28.80 -1.73 0.13
C HIS A 46 -29.62 -2.84 -0.53
N LYS A 47 -30.13 -2.58 -1.73
CA LYS A 47 -30.86 -3.58 -2.53
C LYS A 47 -29.83 -4.41 -3.30
N VAL A 48 -29.43 -5.53 -2.72
CA VAL A 48 -28.42 -6.42 -3.27
C VAL A 48 -29.10 -7.48 -4.14
N THR A 49 -28.79 -7.53 -5.43
CA THR A 49 -29.14 -8.67 -6.30
C THR A 49 -27.88 -9.49 -6.53
N THR A 50 -27.92 -10.81 -6.32
CA THR A 50 -26.78 -11.71 -6.58
C THR A 50 -27.07 -12.65 -7.74
N ILE A 51 -26.04 -12.95 -8.54
CA ILE A 51 -26.01 -14.09 -9.46
C ILE A 51 -25.03 -15.10 -8.83
N THR A 52 -25.56 -16.22 -8.33
CA THR A 52 -24.82 -17.16 -7.48
C THR A 52 -25.24 -18.61 -7.70
N THR A 53 -24.29 -19.54 -7.52
CA THR A 53 -24.53 -21.00 -7.50
C THR A 53 -24.72 -21.56 -6.08
N HIS A 54 -24.60 -20.69 -5.07
CA HIS A 54 -24.62 -21.04 -3.65
C HIS A 54 -25.38 -19.93 -2.87
N PRO A 55 -26.70 -19.79 -3.08
CA PRO A 55 -27.52 -18.79 -2.39
C PRO A 55 -27.50 -18.97 -0.86
N ILE A 56 -27.58 -17.84 -0.15
CA ILE A 56 -27.56 -17.76 1.32
C ILE A 56 -28.89 -18.26 1.91
N ASN A 57 -30.02 -17.95 1.27
CA ASN A 57 -31.38 -18.33 1.69
C ASN A 57 -31.73 -17.95 3.16
N ASP A 58 -31.19 -16.84 3.68
CA ASP A 58 -31.57 -16.32 5.01
C ASP A 58 -32.79 -15.38 4.87
N PRO A 59 -33.99 -15.77 5.34
CA PRO A 59 -35.22 -14.98 5.17
C PRO A 59 -35.21 -13.65 5.94
N LYS A 60 -34.17 -13.38 6.75
CA LYS A 60 -33.98 -12.08 7.41
C LYS A 60 -33.37 -11.02 6.48
N LEU A 61 -32.77 -11.42 5.36
CA LEU A 61 -32.08 -10.53 4.42
C LEU A 61 -33.06 -9.98 3.38
N THR A 62 -34.07 -9.23 3.82
CA THR A 62 -35.20 -8.77 2.99
C THR A 62 -34.83 -7.87 1.82
N ASN A 63 -33.60 -7.32 1.80
CA ASN A 63 -33.07 -6.53 0.69
C ASN A 63 -32.13 -7.34 -0.25
N LEU A 64 -31.97 -8.64 -0.01
CA LEU A 64 -31.18 -9.57 -0.84
C LEU A 64 -32.09 -10.34 -1.81
N THR A 65 -31.83 -10.24 -3.11
CA THR A 65 -32.47 -11.02 -4.17
C THR A 65 -31.45 -11.97 -4.76
N GLU A 66 -31.65 -13.28 -4.68
CA GLU A 66 -30.68 -14.27 -5.18
C GLU A 66 -31.18 -14.94 -6.46
N ILE A 67 -30.48 -14.71 -7.59
CA ILE A 67 -30.69 -15.44 -8.84
C ILE A 67 -29.93 -16.76 -8.73
N ASP A 68 -30.65 -17.81 -8.33
CA ASP A 68 -30.09 -19.13 -8.07
C ASP A 68 -29.70 -19.88 -9.35
N LEU A 69 -28.42 -20.17 -9.48
CA LEU A 69 -27.80 -20.97 -10.52
C LEU A 69 -27.23 -22.30 -9.98
N SER A 70 -27.70 -22.75 -8.80
CA SER A 70 -27.23 -23.96 -8.10
C SER A 70 -27.16 -25.21 -8.96
N LYS A 71 -28.00 -25.35 -10.00
CA LYS A 71 -27.91 -26.46 -10.96
C LYS A 71 -26.51 -26.63 -11.58
N PHE A 72 -25.76 -25.55 -11.81
CA PHE A 72 -24.39 -25.62 -12.39
C PHE A 72 -23.31 -26.07 -11.39
N ARG A 73 -23.62 -26.08 -10.08
CA ARG A 73 -22.76 -26.69 -9.04
C ARG A 73 -22.93 -28.21 -9.04
N ASP A 74 -24.15 -28.69 -9.27
CA ASP A 74 -24.53 -30.10 -9.14
C ASP A 74 -24.53 -30.87 -10.47
N ASP A 75 -24.42 -30.17 -11.61
CA ASP A 75 -24.36 -30.75 -12.95
C ASP A 75 -23.17 -31.72 -13.09
N PRO A 76 -23.41 -33.02 -13.37
CA PRO A 76 -22.34 -34.02 -13.44
C PRO A 76 -21.32 -33.79 -14.57
N HIS A 77 -21.69 -33.10 -15.65
CA HIS A 77 -20.78 -32.76 -16.74
C HIS A 77 -19.86 -31.60 -16.34
N VAL A 78 -20.39 -30.54 -15.74
CA VAL A 78 -19.59 -29.42 -15.19
C VAL A 78 -18.67 -29.91 -14.08
N VAL A 79 -19.19 -30.71 -13.14
CA VAL A 79 -18.41 -31.33 -12.06
C VAL A 79 -17.29 -32.23 -12.63
N LYS A 80 -17.58 -33.03 -13.66
CA LYS A 80 -16.60 -33.88 -14.33
C LYS A 80 -15.51 -33.07 -15.05
N LEU A 81 -15.86 -32.05 -15.81
CA LEU A 81 -14.89 -31.14 -16.47
C LEU A 81 -13.93 -30.52 -15.44
N LEU A 82 -14.47 -30.00 -14.34
CA LEU A 82 -13.71 -29.40 -13.23
C LEU A 82 -12.89 -30.42 -12.39
N GLN A 83 -13.04 -31.72 -12.64
CA GLN A 83 -12.25 -32.80 -12.06
C GLN A 83 -11.25 -33.43 -13.05
N GLU A 84 -11.57 -33.47 -14.35
CA GLU A 84 -10.73 -34.06 -15.40
C GLU A 84 -9.61 -33.13 -15.88
N SER A 85 -9.71 -31.81 -15.63
CA SER A 85 -8.63 -30.82 -15.87
C SER A 85 -7.41 -30.97 -14.93
N ARG A 86 -7.08 -32.21 -14.52
CA ARG A 86 -6.28 -32.62 -13.33
C ARG A 86 -4.96 -31.89 -13.10
N THR A 87 -4.28 -31.49 -14.17
CA THR A 87 -2.97 -30.80 -14.14
C THR A 87 -2.91 -29.55 -15.02
N ASN A 88 -4.00 -29.21 -15.73
CA ASN A 88 -4.02 -28.14 -16.73
C ASN A 88 -4.98 -27.01 -16.29
N ILE A 89 -4.41 -26.00 -15.62
CA ILE A 89 -5.18 -24.85 -15.13
C ILE A 89 -5.79 -24.00 -16.26
N PHE A 90 -5.14 -23.92 -17.41
CA PHE A 90 -5.66 -23.24 -18.59
C PHE A 90 -6.91 -23.95 -19.15
N GLY A 91 -6.90 -25.28 -19.16
CA GLY A 91 -8.10 -26.08 -19.47
C GLY A 91 -9.25 -25.75 -18.52
N LYS A 92 -9.00 -25.76 -17.20
CA LYS A 92 -9.99 -25.38 -16.19
C LYS A 92 -10.59 -23.98 -16.46
N PHE A 93 -9.78 -22.99 -16.84
CA PHE A 93 -10.27 -21.65 -17.18
C PHE A 93 -11.20 -21.67 -18.39
N ARG A 94 -10.77 -22.24 -19.51
CA ARG A 94 -11.59 -22.37 -20.74
C ARG A 94 -12.94 -23.03 -20.42
N ASP A 95 -12.91 -24.11 -19.65
CA ASP A 95 -14.11 -24.89 -19.32
C ASP A 95 -15.03 -24.12 -18.34
N THR A 96 -14.45 -23.29 -17.46
CA THR A 96 -15.24 -22.36 -16.63
C THR A 96 -15.84 -21.22 -17.47
N ILE A 97 -15.12 -20.65 -18.44
CA ILE A 97 -15.65 -19.63 -19.37
C ILE A 97 -16.82 -20.21 -20.20
N ALA A 98 -16.70 -21.44 -20.67
CA ALA A 98 -17.81 -22.15 -21.34
C ALA A 98 -19.01 -22.44 -20.41
N THR A 99 -18.77 -22.52 -19.09
CA THR A 99 -19.85 -22.59 -18.08
C THR A 99 -20.51 -21.22 -17.89
N VAL A 100 -19.73 -20.12 -17.89
CA VAL A 100 -20.28 -18.75 -17.81
C VAL A 100 -21.14 -18.40 -19.02
N ASP A 101 -20.75 -18.82 -20.23
CA ASP A 101 -21.57 -18.67 -21.43
C ASP A 101 -22.97 -19.29 -21.28
N GLN A 102 -23.06 -20.45 -20.61
CA GLN A 102 -24.34 -21.11 -20.30
C GLN A 102 -25.09 -20.37 -19.19
N MET A 103 -24.41 -19.91 -18.14
CA MET A 103 -25.02 -19.12 -17.06
C MET A 103 -25.64 -17.81 -17.56
N LEU A 104 -24.98 -17.12 -18.52
CA LEU A 104 -25.50 -15.90 -19.14
C LEU A 104 -26.70 -16.18 -20.07
N ALA A 105 -26.79 -17.39 -20.64
CA ALA A 105 -27.92 -17.81 -21.45
C ALA A 105 -29.21 -18.09 -20.65
N GLU A 106 -29.11 -18.28 -19.33
CA GLU A 106 -30.25 -18.65 -18.47
C GLU A 106 -31.38 -17.61 -18.49
N PRO A 107 -32.67 -18.03 -18.48
CA PRO A 107 -33.79 -17.10 -18.63
C PRO A 107 -33.80 -15.92 -17.66
N ALA A 108 -33.44 -16.13 -16.38
CA ALA A 108 -33.38 -15.08 -15.38
C ALA A 108 -32.24 -14.09 -15.62
N VAL A 109 -31.03 -14.59 -15.90
CA VAL A 109 -29.85 -13.75 -16.18
C VAL A 109 -30.02 -13.00 -17.50
N LYS A 110 -30.49 -13.69 -18.54
CA LYS A 110 -30.79 -13.10 -19.85
C LYS A 110 -31.93 -12.08 -19.78
N SER A 111 -32.93 -12.27 -18.92
CA SER A 111 -33.96 -11.27 -18.65
C SER A 111 -33.35 -10.00 -18.02
N LEU A 112 -32.48 -10.16 -17.01
CA LEU A 112 -31.77 -9.04 -16.38
C LEU A 112 -30.86 -8.27 -17.36
N ILE A 113 -30.17 -8.99 -18.26
CA ILE A 113 -29.36 -8.39 -19.33
C ILE A 113 -30.24 -7.61 -20.33
N ASN A 114 -31.47 -8.04 -20.60
CA ASN A 114 -32.34 -7.42 -21.60
C ASN A 114 -33.32 -6.36 -21.06
N ASP A 115 -33.56 -6.30 -19.74
CA ASP A 115 -34.46 -5.29 -19.15
C ASP A 115 -33.84 -3.88 -19.20
N LYS A 116 -34.41 -3.02 -20.05
CA LYS A 116 -33.97 -1.62 -20.24
C LYS A 116 -34.28 -0.72 -19.04
N ASN A 117 -35.17 -1.16 -18.13
CA ASN A 117 -35.53 -0.44 -16.91
C ASN A 117 -34.65 -0.85 -15.72
N ALA A 118 -34.04 -2.04 -15.76
CA ALA A 118 -33.08 -2.49 -14.76
C ALA A 118 -31.89 -1.52 -14.71
N LYS A 119 -31.59 -1.08 -13.49
CA LYS A 119 -30.56 -0.09 -13.17
C LYS A 119 -29.94 -0.43 -11.82
N PHE A 120 -28.62 -0.46 -11.80
CA PHE A 120 -27.80 -0.63 -10.61
C PHE A 120 -26.90 0.59 -10.43
N ASP A 121 -26.48 0.82 -9.20
CA ASP A 121 -25.65 1.94 -8.79
C ASP A 121 -24.19 1.48 -8.53
N LEU A 122 -23.97 0.17 -8.44
CA LEU A 122 -22.67 -0.51 -8.34
C LEU A 122 -22.77 -1.97 -8.83
N VAL A 123 -21.76 -2.45 -9.55
CA VAL A 123 -21.50 -3.89 -9.78
C VAL A 123 -20.31 -4.34 -8.94
N ILE A 124 -20.44 -5.45 -8.21
CA ILE A 124 -19.32 -6.11 -7.52
C ILE A 124 -19.20 -7.52 -8.10
N ALA A 125 -18.07 -7.83 -8.74
CA ALA A 125 -17.91 -9.07 -9.48
C ALA A 125 -16.60 -9.81 -9.16
N GLU A 126 -16.63 -11.13 -9.29
CA GLU A 126 -15.42 -11.95 -9.19
C GLU A 126 -14.42 -11.63 -10.32
N TYR A 127 -13.28 -11.06 -9.97
CA TYR A 127 -12.24 -10.64 -10.92
C TYR A 127 -11.39 -11.83 -11.45
N PHE A 128 -11.75 -13.06 -11.07
CA PHE A 128 -11.18 -14.29 -11.62
C PHE A 128 -11.60 -14.52 -13.09
N LEU A 129 -12.76 -13.97 -13.50
CA LEU A 129 -13.29 -14.01 -14.87
C LEU A 129 -13.86 -12.64 -15.24
N THR A 130 -12.97 -11.73 -15.66
CA THR A 130 -13.27 -10.30 -15.88
C THR A 130 -14.35 -10.01 -16.92
N GLY A 131 -14.71 -10.96 -17.79
CA GLY A 131 -15.79 -10.78 -18.78
C GLY A 131 -17.15 -10.39 -18.17
N VAL A 132 -17.47 -10.83 -16.95
CA VAL A 132 -18.75 -10.46 -16.29
C VAL A 132 -18.81 -8.99 -15.87
N LEU A 133 -17.71 -8.23 -15.93
CA LEU A 133 -17.70 -6.79 -15.72
C LEU A 133 -18.48 -6.02 -16.80
N ALA A 134 -18.82 -6.67 -17.93
CA ALA A 134 -19.72 -6.12 -18.96
C ALA A 134 -21.10 -5.69 -18.40
N PHE A 135 -21.56 -6.26 -17.28
CA PHE A 135 -22.75 -5.80 -16.57
C PHE A 135 -22.64 -4.33 -16.10
N ALA A 136 -21.44 -3.84 -15.77
CA ALA A 136 -21.25 -2.48 -15.25
C ALA A 136 -21.49 -1.42 -16.34
N GLU A 137 -20.92 -1.63 -17.53
CA GLU A 137 -21.21 -0.82 -18.72
C GLU A 137 -22.68 -0.95 -19.14
N ARG A 138 -23.24 -2.17 -19.13
CA ARG A 138 -24.65 -2.42 -19.44
C ARG A 138 -25.62 -1.63 -18.55
N PHE A 139 -25.26 -1.34 -17.30
CA PHE A 139 -26.10 -0.53 -16.41
C PHE A 139 -25.72 0.95 -16.31
N ASP A 140 -24.58 1.35 -16.87
CA ASP A 140 -23.97 2.68 -16.74
C ASP A 140 -23.64 3.02 -15.28
N CYS A 141 -22.83 2.16 -14.64
CA CYS A 141 -22.47 2.24 -13.23
C CYS A 141 -21.01 1.80 -12.98
N PRO A 142 -20.37 2.23 -11.86
CA PRO A 142 -19.03 1.79 -11.51
C PRO A 142 -19.00 0.30 -11.12
N SER A 143 -17.81 -0.30 -11.23
CA SER A 143 -17.54 -1.69 -10.84
C SER A 143 -16.44 -1.82 -9.79
N ILE A 144 -16.54 -2.88 -8.98
CA ILE A 144 -15.49 -3.38 -8.11
C ILE A 144 -15.18 -4.83 -8.51
N GLY A 145 -13.90 -5.12 -8.73
CA GLY A 145 -13.41 -6.48 -8.86
C GLY A 145 -13.11 -7.07 -7.49
N MET A 146 -13.33 -8.37 -7.29
CA MET A 146 -12.97 -9.06 -6.04
C MET A 146 -12.39 -10.45 -6.29
N PHE A 147 -11.33 -10.82 -5.58
CA PHE A 147 -10.80 -12.19 -5.54
C PHE A 147 -11.18 -12.91 -4.25
N SER A 148 -11.46 -14.21 -4.38
CA SER A 148 -11.64 -15.16 -3.26
C SER A 148 -10.31 -15.57 -2.58
N LEU A 149 -9.18 -15.17 -3.15
CA LEU A 149 -7.80 -15.34 -2.66
C LEU A 149 -6.99 -14.04 -2.89
N ASP A 150 -5.66 -14.10 -2.77
CA ASP A 150 -4.76 -13.04 -3.25
C ASP A 150 -4.78 -12.92 -4.78
N ALA A 151 -4.55 -11.73 -5.34
CA ALA A 151 -4.51 -11.55 -6.78
C ALA A 151 -3.18 -12.05 -7.39
N TRP A 152 -3.26 -12.64 -8.57
CA TRP A 152 -2.10 -13.11 -9.33
C TRP A 152 -1.27 -11.95 -9.88
N ASN A 153 -0.01 -12.21 -10.25
CA ASN A 153 0.88 -11.14 -10.72
C ASN A 153 0.33 -10.43 -11.97
N ALA A 154 -0.24 -11.15 -12.94
CA ALA A 154 -0.87 -10.52 -14.11
C ALA A 154 -2.05 -9.61 -13.72
N MET A 155 -2.86 -10.03 -12.74
CA MET A 155 -4.06 -9.32 -12.29
C MET A 155 -3.72 -8.06 -11.49
N HIS A 156 -2.70 -8.10 -10.62
CA HIS A 156 -2.15 -6.91 -9.98
C HIS A 156 -1.61 -5.90 -11.01
N ARG A 157 -0.93 -6.39 -12.05
CA ARG A 157 -0.41 -5.54 -13.13
C ARG A 157 -1.53 -4.86 -13.93
N MET A 158 -2.66 -5.53 -14.14
CA MET A 158 -3.85 -4.96 -14.83
C MET A 158 -4.51 -3.80 -14.07
N VAL A 159 -4.31 -3.68 -12.75
CA VAL A 159 -4.74 -2.50 -11.95
C VAL A 159 -3.59 -1.54 -11.64
N GLY A 160 -2.40 -1.78 -12.20
CA GLY A 160 -1.23 -0.93 -12.05
C GLY A 160 -0.49 -1.08 -10.71
N SER A 161 -0.66 -2.20 -10.00
CA SER A 161 0.26 -2.59 -8.92
C SER A 161 1.52 -3.25 -9.49
N PRO A 162 2.73 -2.94 -8.99
CA PRO A 162 3.98 -3.50 -9.48
C PRO A 162 4.20 -4.94 -8.98
N THR A 163 4.77 -5.79 -9.83
CA THR A 163 4.84 -7.25 -9.64
C THR A 163 6.23 -7.79 -9.95
N HIS A 164 6.69 -8.80 -9.21
CA HIS A 164 8.07 -9.29 -9.31
C HIS A 164 8.15 -10.80 -9.01
N PRO A 165 8.39 -11.69 -10.00
CA PRO A 165 8.22 -13.14 -9.83
C PRO A 165 9.14 -13.80 -8.78
N THR A 166 10.29 -13.20 -8.44
CA THR A 166 11.15 -13.67 -7.33
C THR A 166 10.66 -13.29 -5.93
N LEU A 167 10.17 -12.06 -5.73
CA LEU A 167 9.70 -11.58 -4.43
C LEU A 167 8.27 -12.05 -4.14
N TYR A 168 7.46 -12.12 -5.21
CA TYR A 168 6.05 -12.45 -5.21
C TYR A 168 5.85 -13.61 -6.21
N PRO A 169 6.31 -14.83 -5.88
CA PRO A 169 5.99 -16.00 -6.68
C PRO A 169 4.47 -16.12 -6.83
N ASP A 170 4.02 -16.62 -7.98
CA ASP A 170 2.60 -16.83 -8.21
C ASP A 170 2.10 -18.01 -7.35
N ALA A 171 0.92 -17.89 -6.72
CA ALA A 171 0.44 -18.88 -5.73
C ALA A 171 0.19 -20.29 -6.32
N LEU A 172 0.20 -20.42 -7.64
CA LEU A 172 0.17 -21.68 -8.38
C LEU A 172 1.51 -22.43 -8.38
N LEU A 173 2.59 -21.80 -7.91
CA LEU A 173 3.92 -22.38 -7.75
C LEU A 173 4.15 -22.78 -6.29
N PRO A 174 4.79 -23.93 -6.01
CA PRO A 174 5.08 -24.39 -4.65
C PRO A 174 6.31 -23.68 -4.06
N PHE A 175 6.42 -22.36 -4.23
CA PHE A 175 7.58 -21.54 -3.85
C PHE A 175 7.19 -20.55 -2.75
N GLU A 176 7.97 -20.51 -1.66
CA GLU A 176 7.72 -19.61 -0.54
C GLU A 176 9.04 -19.26 0.17
N GLY A 177 9.26 -17.97 0.45
CA GLY A 177 10.51 -17.44 1.01
C GLY A 177 11.56 -17.04 -0.04
N GLN A 178 12.84 -17.30 0.25
CA GLN A 178 13.95 -16.94 -0.64
C GLN A 178 14.17 -18.05 -1.68
N LEU A 179 13.63 -17.85 -2.88
CA LEU A 179 13.75 -18.77 -4.02
C LEU A 179 15.22 -19.01 -4.39
N SER A 180 15.58 -20.26 -4.65
CA SER A 180 16.84 -20.65 -5.30
C SER A 180 16.90 -20.18 -6.76
N LEU A 181 18.08 -20.22 -7.40
CA LEU A 181 18.23 -19.79 -8.81
C LEU A 181 17.31 -20.57 -9.77
N ALA A 182 17.12 -21.88 -9.54
CA ALA A 182 16.21 -22.69 -10.35
C ALA A 182 14.75 -22.25 -10.17
N GLU A 183 14.30 -21.99 -8.94
CA GLU A 183 12.95 -21.51 -8.65
C GLU A 183 12.73 -20.08 -9.18
N ARG A 184 13.77 -19.22 -9.16
CA ARG A 184 13.73 -17.89 -9.80
C ARG A 184 13.52 -18.00 -11.32
N VAL A 185 14.24 -18.90 -11.99
CA VAL A 185 14.06 -19.15 -13.44
C VAL A 185 12.66 -19.70 -13.73
N VAL A 186 12.17 -20.67 -12.95
CA VAL A 186 10.82 -21.24 -13.13
C VAL A 186 9.74 -20.19 -12.89
N SER A 187 9.83 -19.39 -11.82
CA SER A 187 8.86 -18.34 -11.51
C SER A 187 8.82 -17.24 -12.57
N PHE A 188 10.00 -16.84 -13.08
CA PHE A 188 10.11 -15.88 -14.19
C PHE A 188 9.43 -16.39 -15.47
N LEU A 189 9.73 -17.62 -15.89
CA LEU A 189 9.11 -18.24 -17.07
C LEU A 189 7.60 -18.41 -16.87
N PHE A 190 7.17 -18.86 -15.68
CA PHE A 190 5.75 -19.01 -15.34
C PHE A 190 5.00 -17.69 -15.40
N TYR A 191 5.53 -16.60 -14.84
CA TYR A 191 4.91 -15.27 -14.90
C TYR A 191 4.68 -14.80 -16.34
N HIS A 192 5.68 -14.97 -17.23
CA HIS A 192 5.55 -14.57 -18.64
C HIS A 192 4.57 -15.46 -19.41
N VAL A 193 4.59 -16.79 -19.20
CA VAL A 193 3.62 -17.72 -19.80
C VAL A 193 2.20 -17.44 -19.30
N ASN A 194 1.99 -17.27 -17.99
CA ASN A 194 0.68 -17.02 -17.40
C ASN A 194 0.08 -15.67 -17.87
N THR A 195 0.92 -14.66 -18.10
CA THR A 195 0.48 -13.39 -18.72
C THR A 195 -0.08 -13.62 -20.12
N TYR A 196 0.66 -14.31 -21.00
CA TYR A 196 0.21 -14.61 -22.36
C TYR A 196 -1.05 -15.51 -22.40
N LEU A 197 -1.14 -16.49 -21.50
CA LEU A 197 -2.34 -17.32 -21.37
C LEU A 197 -3.55 -16.50 -20.90
N LEU A 198 -3.37 -15.50 -20.04
CA LEU A 198 -4.46 -14.62 -19.61
C LEU A 198 -4.95 -13.71 -20.75
N ASP A 199 -4.07 -13.22 -21.63
CA ASP A 199 -4.46 -12.46 -22.83
C ASP A 199 -5.32 -13.32 -23.77
N TYR A 200 -4.97 -14.59 -23.98
CA TYR A 200 -5.81 -15.54 -24.73
C TYR A 200 -7.16 -15.80 -24.04
N LEU A 201 -7.18 -15.98 -22.71
CA LEU A 201 -8.41 -16.21 -21.95
C LEU A 201 -9.32 -14.98 -21.90
N GLN A 202 -8.78 -13.76 -22.04
CA GLN A 202 -9.58 -12.54 -22.27
C GLN A 202 -10.23 -12.56 -23.66
N GLY A 203 -9.54 -13.07 -24.68
CA GLY A 203 -10.11 -13.29 -26.02
C GLY A 203 -11.34 -14.22 -26.01
N LEU A 204 -11.27 -15.36 -25.32
CA LEU A 204 -12.43 -16.24 -25.16
C LEU A 204 -13.58 -15.59 -24.39
N GLN A 205 -13.29 -14.72 -23.42
CA GLN A 205 -14.32 -13.96 -22.71
C GLN A 205 -14.94 -12.85 -23.59
N GLN A 206 -14.19 -12.28 -24.53
CA GLN A 206 -14.69 -11.29 -25.49
C GLN A 206 -15.81 -11.86 -26.35
N GLU A 207 -15.63 -13.07 -26.89
CA GLU A 207 -16.66 -13.79 -27.66
C GLU A 207 -17.97 -13.95 -26.86
N VAL A 208 -17.86 -14.27 -25.57
CA VAL A 208 -19.01 -14.42 -24.65
C VAL A 208 -19.66 -13.06 -24.33
N VAL A 209 -18.87 -12.00 -24.13
CA VAL A 209 -19.39 -10.64 -23.89
C VAL A 209 -20.14 -10.10 -25.11
N GLU A 210 -19.57 -10.24 -26.30
CA GLU A 210 -20.21 -9.80 -27.55
C GLU A 210 -21.51 -10.57 -27.81
N LYS A 211 -21.50 -11.90 -27.59
CA LYS A 211 -22.67 -12.80 -27.75
C LYS A 211 -23.86 -12.43 -26.86
N HIS A 212 -23.64 -12.05 -25.61
CA HIS A 212 -24.72 -11.82 -24.63
C HIS A 212 -25.08 -10.35 -24.42
N PHE A 213 -24.11 -9.44 -24.51
CA PHE A 213 -24.32 -8.00 -24.22
C PHE A 213 -24.29 -7.11 -25.47
N GLY A 214 -23.64 -7.54 -26.56
CA GLY A 214 -23.39 -6.68 -27.73
C GLY A 214 -22.43 -5.51 -27.48
N ILE A 215 -21.72 -5.54 -26.34
CA ILE A 215 -20.73 -4.53 -25.94
C ILE A 215 -19.46 -4.67 -26.79
N ARG A 216 -18.85 -3.53 -27.15
CA ARG A 216 -17.62 -3.46 -27.96
C ARG A 216 -16.36 -3.08 -27.17
N THR A 217 -16.52 -2.61 -25.93
CA THR A 217 -15.41 -2.42 -25.00
C THR A 217 -14.73 -3.76 -24.76
N SER A 218 -13.40 -3.81 -24.78
CA SER A 218 -12.71 -5.09 -24.62
C SER A 218 -12.80 -5.59 -23.18
N VAL A 219 -12.74 -6.91 -22.96
CA VAL A 219 -12.61 -7.50 -21.62
C VAL A 219 -11.38 -6.97 -20.88
N GLN A 220 -10.32 -6.60 -21.60
CA GLN A 220 -9.15 -5.93 -21.04
C GLN A 220 -9.51 -4.53 -20.53
N ASP A 221 -10.19 -3.69 -21.31
CA ASP A 221 -10.65 -2.36 -20.89
C ASP A 221 -11.65 -2.44 -19.72
N LEU A 222 -12.61 -3.36 -19.78
CA LEU A 222 -13.57 -3.61 -18.69
C LEU A 222 -12.86 -3.95 -17.37
N SER A 223 -11.75 -4.69 -17.44
CA SER A 223 -10.92 -5.01 -16.27
C SER A 223 -10.13 -3.80 -15.76
N GLN A 224 -9.47 -3.04 -16.64
CA GLN A 224 -8.63 -1.89 -16.27
C GLN A 224 -9.45 -0.66 -15.80
N ASN A 225 -10.75 -0.63 -16.08
CA ASN A 225 -11.66 0.46 -15.70
C ASN A 225 -12.49 0.20 -14.43
N ILE A 226 -12.22 -0.89 -13.68
CA ILE A 226 -12.80 -1.03 -12.33
C ILE A 226 -12.41 0.15 -11.43
N SER A 227 -13.25 0.45 -10.45
CA SER A 227 -12.94 1.47 -9.45
C SER A 227 -11.98 0.95 -8.38
N LEU A 228 -12.19 -0.27 -7.89
CA LEU A 228 -11.34 -0.92 -6.88
C LEU A 228 -11.20 -2.42 -7.16
N LEU A 229 -10.11 -3.00 -6.67
CA LEU A 229 -9.87 -4.45 -6.59
C LEU A 229 -9.79 -4.88 -5.12
N PHE A 230 -10.75 -5.66 -4.65
CA PHE A 230 -10.69 -6.31 -3.34
C PHE A 230 -9.91 -7.63 -3.47
N VAL A 231 -8.91 -7.83 -2.62
CA VAL A 231 -8.14 -9.08 -2.55
C VAL A 231 -8.29 -9.72 -1.18
N ASN A 232 -8.60 -11.02 -1.14
CA ASN A 232 -8.65 -11.80 0.09
C ASN A 232 -7.22 -12.20 0.50
N SER A 233 -6.41 -11.18 0.78
CA SER A 233 -5.05 -11.30 1.30
C SER A 233 -4.80 -10.30 2.43
N ASP A 234 -3.77 -10.59 3.20
CA ASP A 234 -3.46 -10.00 4.50
C ASP A 234 -1.93 -10.09 4.68
N PRO A 235 -1.22 -9.00 5.05
CA PRO A 235 0.24 -8.98 5.10
C PRO A 235 0.84 -9.89 6.19
N ILE A 236 0.09 -10.28 7.22
CA ILE A 236 0.50 -11.26 8.23
C ILE A 236 0.52 -12.68 7.63
N PHE A 237 -0.35 -12.97 6.66
CA PHE A 237 -0.52 -14.29 6.06
C PHE A 237 -0.10 -14.41 4.58
N HIS A 238 0.33 -13.32 3.94
CA HIS A 238 0.65 -13.27 2.50
C HIS A 238 1.97 -12.50 2.26
N HIS A 239 2.34 -12.32 0.99
CA HIS A 239 3.55 -11.56 0.67
C HIS A 239 3.33 -10.07 0.97
N VAL A 240 4.17 -9.51 1.85
CA VAL A 240 4.30 -8.06 2.02
C VAL A 240 4.75 -7.47 0.69
N ARG A 241 3.84 -6.81 -0.02
CA ARG A 241 4.06 -6.22 -1.35
C ARG A 241 3.52 -4.79 -1.41
N PRO A 242 4.10 -3.93 -2.27
CA PRO A 242 3.62 -2.58 -2.50
C PRO A 242 2.34 -2.58 -3.34
N LEU A 243 1.29 -1.89 -2.89
CA LEU A 243 -0.03 -1.83 -3.53
C LEU A 243 -0.43 -0.40 -3.87
N VAL A 244 -1.11 -0.19 -5.01
CA VAL A 244 -1.72 1.11 -5.34
C VAL A 244 -3.05 1.30 -4.59
N PRO A 245 -3.52 2.54 -4.37
CA PRO A 245 -4.73 2.82 -3.58
C PRO A 245 -6.04 2.20 -4.09
N THR A 246 -6.10 1.73 -5.35
CA THR A 246 -7.25 0.97 -5.86
C THR A 246 -7.28 -0.50 -5.42
N VAL A 247 -6.21 -1.04 -4.82
CA VAL A 247 -6.17 -2.44 -4.35
C VAL A 247 -6.35 -2.49 -2.84
N ILE A 248 -7.52 -2.97 -2.41
CA ILE A 248 -7.88 -3.06 -0.99
C ILE A 248 -7.65 -4.49 -0.49
N GLN A 249 -6.75 -4.66 0.48
CA GLN A 249 -6.61 -5.90 1.23
C GLN A 249 -7.78 -6.03 2.21
N VAL A 250 -8.69 -6.96 1.89
CA VAL A 250 -9.88 -7.28 2.69
C VAL A 250 -9.74 -8.65 3.37
N GLY A 251 -8.58 -9.30 3.28
CA GLY A 251 -8.36 -10.62 3.87
C GLY A 251 -8.28 -10.63 5.40
N GLY A 252 -7.88 -11.79 5.92
CA GLY A 252 -7.90 -12.05 7.37
C GLY A 252 -9.23 -12.61 7.82
N GLY A 253 -9.67 -13.73 7.22
CA GLY A 253 -10.91 -14.40 7.61
C GLY A 253 -12.18 -13.69 7.15
N PHE A 254 -12.13 -12.95 6.03
CA PHE A 254 -13.27 -12.21 5.44
C PHE A 254 -14.56 -13.03 5.32
N HIS A 255 -14.41 -14.32 4.98
CA HIS A 255 -15.46 -15.33 4.80
C HIS A 255 -16.03 -15.92 6.11
N ARG A 256 -15.56 -15.48 7.29
CA ARG A 256 -16.07 -15.97 8.58
C ARG A 256 -17.47 -15.43 8.82
N MET A 257 -18.44 -16.33 8.90
CA MET A 257 -19.82 -16.02 9.24
C MET A 257 -20.02 -16.04 10.77
N PRO A 258 -21.00 -15.28 11.31
CA PRO A 258 -21.38 -15.35 12.71
C PRO A 258 -21.72 -16.80 13.13
N PRO A 259 -21.37 -17.22 14.36
CA PRO A 259 -21.51 -18.61 14.80
C PRO A 259 -22.95 -19.09 14.81
N LYS A 260 -23.15 -20.32 14.34
CA LYS A 260 -24.46 -21.00 14.32
C LYS A 260 -24.46 -22.19 15.27
N PRO A 261 -25.59 -22.52 15.92
CA PRO A 261 -25.69 -23.74 16.72
C PRO A 261 -25.45 -24.97 15.84
N LEU A 262 -24.54 -25.85 16.28
CA LEU A 262 -24.33 -27.16 15.64
C LEU A 262 -25.63 -27.99 15.68
N PRO A 263 -25.89 -28.85 14.66
CA PRO A 263 -26.97 -29.84 14.70
C PRO A 263 -26.91 -30.67 15.98
N LYS A 264 -28.07 -30.92 16.63
CA LYS A 264 -28.14 -31.48 18.00
C LYS A 264 -27.32 -32.76 18.19
N GLU A 265 -27.42 -33.70 17.25
CA GLU A 265 -26.71 -34.99 17.28
C GLU A 265 -25.20 -34.80 17.14
N LEU A 266 -24.77 -33.94 16.21
CA LEU A 266 -23.37 -33.59 16.02
C LEU A 266 -22.79 -32.91 17.26
N LYS A 267 -23.53 -31.96 17.85
CA LYS A 267 -23.13 -31.29 19.09
C LYS A 267 -22.97 -32.32 20.22
N SER A 268 -23.98 -33.17 20.46
CA SER A 268 -23.93 -34.22 21.48
C SER A 268 -22.74 -35.18 21.28
N THR A 269 -22.42 -35.51 20.03
CA THR A 269 -21.27 -36.36 19.67
C THR A 269 -19.92 -35.70 19.95
N LEU A 270 -19.83 -34.37 19.80
CA LEU A 270 -18.62 -33.59 20.08
C LEU A 270 -18.48 -33.21 21.56
N ASP A 271 -19.59 -32.93 22.25
CA ASP A 271 -19.66 -32.72 23.70
C ASP A 271 -19.13 -33.97 24.43
N ALA A 272 -19.56 -35.16 24.00
CA ALA A 272 -19.16 -36.45 24.58
C ALA A 272 -17.74 -36.90 24.22
N ALA A 273 -17.02 -36.20 23.34
CA ALA A 273 -15.63 -36.52 22.99
C ALA A 273 -14.65 -35.92 24.02
N THR A 274 -14.57 -36.53 25.21
CA THR A 274 -13.77 -36.03 26.36
C THR A 274 -12.27 -35.95 26.07
N GLU A 275 -11.70 -36.97 25.42
CA GLU A 275 -10.31 -36.96 24.92
C GLU A 275 -10.10 -35.90 23.81
N GLY A 276 -11.19 -35.39 23.25
CA GLY A 276 -11.23 -34.50 22.10
C GLY A 276 -11.46 -35.21 20.78
N PHE A 277 -11.48 -34.40 19.71
CA PHE A 277 -11.71 -34.89 18.36
C PHE A 277 -10.75 -34.28 17.33
N ILE A 278 -10.52 -35.03 16.25
CA ILE A 278 -9.84 -34.59 15.04
C ILE A 278 -10.91 -34.34 13.98
N TYR A 279 -10.83 -33.20 13.29
CA TYR A 279 -11.61 -32.93 12.09
C TYR A 279 -10.75 -33.16 10.84
N PHE A 280 -11.23 -33.97 9.91
CA PHE A 280 -10.54 -34.37 8.69
C PHE A 280 -11.38 -33.94 7.47
N ASN A 281 -10.88 -33.00 6.67
CA ASN A 281 -11.57 -32.51 5.48
C ASN A 281 -10.56 -32.11 4.40
N LEU A 282 -10.49 -32.88 3.31
CA LEU A 282 -9.68 -32.58 2.12
C LEU A 282 -10.50 -31.87 1.02
N GLY A 283 -11.56 -31.16 1.40
CA GLY A 283 -12.43 -30.39 0.51
C GLY A 283 -13.38 -31.26 -0.31
N SER A 284 -13.25 -31.22 -1.63
CA SER A 284 -13.94 -32.10 -2.58
C SER A 284 -12.99 -33.13 -3.22
N LYS A 285 -11.84 -33.39 -2.59
CA LYS A 285 -10.67 -34.01 -3.24
C LYS A 285 -10.26 -35.38 -2.67
N ASN A 286 -11.12 -35.99 -1.84
CA ASN A 286 -10.97 -37.36 -1.35
C ASN A 286 -10.75 -38.38 -2.50
N ALA A 287 -11.32 -38.13 -3.69
CA ALA A 287 -11.16 -38.95 -4.90
C ALA A 287 -9.71 -39.05 -5.45
N PHE A 288 -8.75 -38.27 -4.93
CA PHE A 288 -7.32 -38.49 -5.23
C PHE A 288 -6.67 -39.58 -4.38
N LEU A 289 -7.28 -39.96 -3.25
CA LEU A 289 -6.79 -41.02 -2.38
C LEU A 289 -7.17 -42.39 -2.95
N LYS A 290 -6.16 -43.22 -3.18
CA LYS A 290 -6.33 -44.65 -3.53
C LYS A 290 -6.84 -45.40 -2.30
N GLN A 291 -7.29 -46.64 -2.51
CA GLN A 291 -7.77 -47.49 -1.42
C GLN A 291 -6.70 -47.69 -0.33
N ASN A 292 -5.47 -48.03 -0.72
CA ASN A 292 -4.32 -48.14 0.18
C ASN A 292 -4.08 -46.85 1.00
N ASP A 293 -4.25 -45.68 0.37
CA ASP A 293 -4.00 -44.38 1.02
C ASP A 293 -5.08 -44.12 2.10
N LEU A 294 -6.34 -44.47 1.81
CA LEU A 294 -7.44 -44.45 2.77
C LEU A 294 -7.23 -45.44 3.92
N GLU A 295 -6.80 -46.67 3.63
CA GLU A 295 -6.50 -47.70 4.63
C GLU A 295 -5.36 -47.29 5.57
N VAL A 296 -4.30 -46.67 5.04
CA VAL A 296 -3.20 -46.08 5.83
C VAL A 296 -3.71 -44.98 6.77
N LEU A 297 -4.53 -44.06 6.27
CA LEU A 297 -5.09 -42.94 7.03
C LEU A 297 -6.07 -43.42 8.11
N MET A 298 -7.04 -44.27 7.75
CA MET A 298 -7.98 -44.88 8.70
C MET A 298 -7.25 -45.71 9.75
N GLY A 299 -6.30 -46.55 9.34
CA GLY A 299 -5.52 -47.40 10.24
C GLY A 299 -4.67 -46.62 11.24
N ALA A 300 -4.17 -45.44 10.87
CA ALA A 300 -3.47 -44.57 11.81
C ALA A 300 -4.43 -43.87 12.78
N LEU A 301 -5.53 -43.30 12.27
CA LEU A 301 -6.55 -42.61 13.08
C LEU A 301 -7.27 -43.57 14.05
N ALA A 302 -7.45 -44.83 13.66
CA ALA A 302 -8.02 -45.89 14.50
C ALA A 302 -7.19 -46.18 15.76
N GLU A 303 -5.91 -45.83 15.82
CA GLU A 303 -5.03 -46.05 16.98
C GLU A 303 -4.94 -44.84 17.94
N LEU A 304 -5.52 -43.69 17.60
CA LEU A 304 -5.48 -42.48 18.43
C LEU A 304 -6.65 -42.44 19.43
N PRO A 305 -6.57 -41.78 20.59
CA PRO A 305 -7.68 -41.73 21.56
C PRO A 305 -8.88 -40.89 21.08
N TYR A 306 -8.71 -40.07 20.05
CA TYR A 306 -9.67 -39.06 19.62
C TYR A 306 -10.86 -39.60 18.82
N LYS A 307 -12.01 -38.94 18.94
CA LYS A 307 -13.14 -39.07 18.00
C LYS A 307 -12.74 -38.47 16.63
N ILE A 308 -13.16 -39.07 15.53
CA ILE A 308 -12.79 -38.61 14.18
C ILE A 308 -14.05 -38.11 13.44
N LEU A 309 -14.10 -36.84 13.07
CA LEU A 309 -15.09 -36.33 12.11
C LEU A 309 -14.42 -36.25 10.75
N TRP A 310 -14.90 -37.03 9.77
CA TRP A 310 -14.29 -37.09 8.44
C TRP A 310 -15.30 -36.66 7.38
N LYS A 311 -15.05 -35.53 6.73
CA LYS A 311 -15.85 -35.08 5.59
C LYS A 311 -15.53 -35.95 4.38
N LEU A 312 -16.36 -36.97 4.16
CA LEU A 312 -16.18 -37.99 3.15
C LEU A 312 -17.49 -38.20 2.39
N ASP A 313 -17.36 -38.40 1.09
CA ASP A 313 -18.43 -38.87 0.22
C ASP A 313 -17.82 -39.93 -0.69
N ASP A 314 -17.76 -41.17 -0.20
CA ASP A 314 -16.99 -42.25 -0.80
C ASP A 314 -17.53 -43.61 -0.34
N GLU A 315 -18.14 -44.36 -1.26
CA GLU A 315 -18.76 -45.67 -0.99
C GLU A 315 -17.72 -46.78 -0.72
N ARG A 316 -16.42 -46.48 -0.86
CA ARG A 316 -15.31 -47.41 -0.60
C ARG A 316 -14.98 -47.62 0.88
N ILE A 317 -15.62 -46.88 1.80
CA ILE A 317 -15.38 -46.96 3.24
C ILE A 317 -16.66 -47.39 3.97
N GLU A 318 -16.59 -48.57 4.59
CA GLU A 318 -17.61 -49.11 5.50
C GLU A 318 -16.97 -49.30 6.89
N ASP A 319 -17.12 -48.31 7.79
CA ASP A 319 -16.76 -48.47 9.20
C ASP A 319 -17.98 -48.94 10.02
N LYS A 320 -17.73 -49.82 10.99
CA LYS A 320 -18.72 -50.35 11.94
C LYS A 320 -18.42 -49.95 13.39
N SER A 321 -17.38 -49.13 13.60
CA SER A 321 -17.06 -48.52 14.89
C SER A 321 -17.89 -47.27 15.18
N THR A 322 -17.97 -46.87 16.45
CA THR A 322 -18.55 -45.58 16.85
C THR A 322 -17.52 -44.44 16.90
N LYS A 323 -16.34 -44.64 16.29
CA LYS A 323 -15.18 -43.73 16.38
C LYS A 323 -15.14 -42.70 15.26
N PHE A 324 -15.52 -43.10 14.05
CA PHE A 324 -15.57 -42.24 12.88
C PHE A 324 -16.99 -41.71 12.68
N VAL A 325 -17.10 -40.43 12.32
CA VAL A 325 -18.35 -39.73 12.02
C VAL A 325 -18.21 -39.17 10.61
N PHE A 326 -18.82 -39.87 9.65
CA PHE A 326 -18.75 -39.51 8.23
C PHE A 326 -19.93 -38.62 7.83
N SER A 327 -19.67 -37.66 6.94
CA SER A 327 -20.72 -36.90 6.27
C SER A 327 -20.21 -36.27 4.97
N LYS A 328 -21.08 -36.21 3.96
CA LYS A 328 -20.87 -35.44 2.72
C LYS A 328 -20.66 -33.94 3.00
N TRP A 329 -21.24 -33.40 4.08
CA TRP A 329 -21.13 -32.01 4.47
C TRP A 329 -21.09 -31.80 5.99
N PHE A 330 -20.35 -30.78 6.43
CA PHE A 330 -20.21 -30.40 7.84
C PHE A 330 -20.17 -28.86 7.99
N PRO A 331 -20.76 -28.28 9.06
CA PRO A 331 -20.64 -26.86 9.36
C PRO A 331 -19.24 -26.51 9.90
N GLN A 332 -18.25 -26.46 9.00
CA GLN A 332 -16.82 -26.39 9.33
C GLN A 332 -16.48 -25.26 10.33
N GLN A 333 -16.93 -24.03 10.11
CA GLN A 333 -16.64 -22.89 10.99
C GLN A 333 -17.11 -23.14 12.43
N ASP A 334 -18.28 -23.75 12.62
CA ASP A 334 -18.86 -24.02 13.93
C ASP A 334 -18.27 -25.27 14.60
N ILE A 335 -17.65 -26.17 13.82
CA ILE A 335 -16.86 -27.30 14.34
C ILE A 335 -15.47 -26.83 14.81
N LEU A 336 -14.81 -25.96 14.05
CA LEU A 336 -13.51 -25.39 14.42
C LEU A 336 -13.59 -24.55 15.72
N ARG A 337 -14.75 -23.96 15.99
CA ARG A 337 -15.10 -23.26 17.25
C ARG A 337 -15.33 -24.18 18.46
N HIS A 338 -15.42 -25.50 18.27
CA HIS A 338 -15.80 -26.41 19.35
C HIS A 338 -14.64 -26.69 20.33
N PRO A 339 -14.80 -26.49 21.65
CA PRO A 339 -13.68 -26.50 22.60
C PRO A 339 -12.92 -27.85 22.68
N ASN A 340 -13.58 -28.95 22.34
CA ASN A 340 -12.98 -30.29 22.33
C ASN A 340 -12.10 -30.59 21.09
N ILE A 341 -11.96 -29.67 20.12
CA ILE A 341 -11.14 -29.91 18.93
C ILE A 341 -9.64 -29.95 19.27
N LYS A 342 -8.92 -30.91 18.70
CA LYS A 342 -7.46 -31.09 18.89
C LYS A 342 -6.65 -30.77 17.65
N LEU A 343 -7.15 -31.14 16.47
CA LEU A 343 -6.45 -31.01 15.20
C LEU A 343 -7.42 -30.85 14.03
N PHE A 344 -7.01 -30.05 13.04
CA PHE A 344 -7.62 -30.00 11.72
C PHE A 344 -6.68 -30.60 10.67
N ILE A 345 -7.12 -31.65 9.97
CA ILE A 345 -6.39 -32.26 8.86
C ILE A 345 -7.03 -31.80 7.55
N THR A 346 -6.26 -31.09 6.73
CA THR A 346 -6.77 -30.30 5.61
C THR A 346 -5.95 -30.45 4.33
N GLN A 347 -6.56 -30.21 3.18
CA GLN A 347 -5.84 -30.07 1.92
C GLN A 347 -5.11 -28.73 1.77
N GLY A 348 -5.26 -27.80 2.72
CA GLY A 348 -4.62 -26.48 2.68
C GLY A 348 -5.27 -25.48 1.73
N GLY A 349 -6.60 -25.55 1.57
CA GLY A 349 -7.35 -24.49 0.87
C GLY A 349 -7.45 -23.24 1.76
N LEU A 350 -7.14 -22.06 1.19
CA LEU A 350 -6.97 -20.80 1.93
C LEU A 350 -8.07 -20.53 2.97
N GLN A 351 -9.34 -20.59 2.57
CA GLN A 351 -10.46 -20.25 3.46
C GLN A 351 -10.55 -21.18 4.68
N SER A 352 -10.24 -22.47 4.50
CA SER A 352 -10.25 -23.45 5.60
C SER A 352 -9.07 -23.26 6.56
N MET A 353 -7.93 -22.77 6.06
CA MET A 353 -6.78 -22.46 6.90
C MET A 353 -7.01 -21.18 7.70
N ASP A 354 -7.53 -20.12 7.09
CA ASP A 354 -7.95 -18.89 7.78
C ASP A 354 -8.94 -19.20 8.92
N GLU A 355 -9.96 -20.04 8.68
CA GLU A 355 -10.91 -20.46 9.71
C GLU A 355 -10.19 -21.16 10.88
N ALA A 356 -9.31 -22.12 10.60
CA ALA A 356 -8.55 -22.82 11.64
C ALA A 356 -7.55 -21.91 12.37
N ILE A 357 -7.01 -20.88 11.71
CA ILE A 357 -6.14 -19.87 12.33
C ILE A 357 -6.91 -19.06 13.39
N TYR A 358 -8.07 -18.50 13.02
CA TYR A 358 -8.81 -17.62 13.92
C TYR A 358 -9.57 -18.33 15.04
N GLU A 359 -9.85 -19.64 14.90
CA GLU A 359 -10.35 -20.48 16.00
C GLU A 359 -9.21 -21.22 16.74
N HIS A 360 -7.94 -20.93 16.40
CA HIS A 360 -6.71 -21.43 17.04
C HIS A 360 -6.55 -22.97 17.04
N VAL A 361 -6.88 -23.60 15.92
CA VAL A 361 -6.84 -25.06 15.71
C VAL A 361 -5.56 -25.47 14.96
N PRO A 362 -4.64 -26.25 15.59
CA PRO A 362 -3.45 -26.78 14.93
C PRO A 362 -3.77 -27.60 13.66
N MET A 363 -2.84 -27.63 12.70
CA MET A 363 -3.08 -28.21 11.38
C MET A 363 -2.03 -29.20 10.87
N VAL A 364 -2.51 -30.23 10.16
CA VAL A 364 -1.71 -31.09 9.29
C VAL A 364 -2.24 -30.94 7.86
N GLY A 365 -1.34 -30.60 6.93
CA GLY A 365 -1.65 -30.27 5.53
C GLY A 365 -1.26 -31.39 4.57
N ILE A 366 -2.20 -31.82 3.73
CA ILE A 366 -2.03 -32.83 2.68
C ILE A 366 -2.39 -32.19 1.33
N PRO A 367 -1.46 -31.45 0.68
CA PRO A 367 -1.76 -30.67 -0.52
C PRO A 367 -1.79 -31.53 -1.78
N PHE A 368 -2.70 -31.22 -2.72
CA PHE A 368 -2.81 -31.92 -4.00
C PHE A 368 -2.42 -31.05 -5.20
N TYR A 369 -3.06 -29.88 -5.37
CA TYR A 369 -2.84 -29.02 -6.54
C TYR A 369 -3.33 -27.57 -6.32
N GLY A 370 -3.00 -26.67 -7.25
CA GLY A 370 -3.43 -25.27 -7.23
C GLY A 370 -2.66 -24.47 -6.17
N ASP A 371 -3.38 -23.69 -5.37
CA ASP A 371 -2.86 -22.89 -4.25
C ASP A 371 -2.44 -23.75 -3.04
N GLN A 372 -2.89 -25.00 -2.96
CA GLN A 372 -2.70 -25.88 -1.81
C GLN A 372 -1.22 -26.09 -1.42
N PRO A 373 -0.28 -26.41 -2.33
CA PRO A 373 1.11 -26.64 -1.96
C PRO A 373 1.79 -25.36 -1.47
N PHE A 374 1.42 -24.21 -2.04
CA PHE A 374 1.89 -22.90 -1.59
C PHE A 374 1.41 -22.60 -0.17
N ASN A 375 0.11 -22.75 0.09
CA ASN A 375 -0.49 -22.53 1.41
C ASN A 375 0.07 -23.47 2.48
N VAL A 376 0.26 -24.76 2.18
CA VAL A 376 0.82 -25.73 3.13
C VAL A 376 2.28 -25.43 3.46
N LYS A 377 3.13 -25.12 2.46
CA LYS A 377 4.51 -24.67 2.72
C LYS A 377 4.57 -23.40 3.55
N LYS A 378 3.65 -22.45 3.30
CA LYS A 378 3.47 -21.21 4.07
C LYS A 378 3.13 -21.49 5.55
N MET A 379 2.27 -22.48 5.82
CA MET A 379 1.97 -22.96 7.17
C MET A 379 3.18 -23.55 7.89
N VAL A 380 3.94 -24.43 7.22
CA VAL A 380 5.16 -25.02 7.79
C VAL A 380 6.20 -23.94 8.09
N ARG A 381 6.42 -23.02 7.14
CA ARG A 381 7.40 -21.92 7.29
C ARG A 381 7.02 -20.93 8.39
N LYS A 382 5.73 -20.62 8.55
CA LYS A 382 5.22 -19.80 9.67
C LYS A 382 5.08 -20.60 10.98
N GLY A 383 5.31 -21.90 10.97
CA GLY A 383 5.46 -22.74 12.17
C GLY A 383 4.17 -23.17 12.84
N PHE A 384 3.02 -23.13 12.14
CA PHE A 384 1.70 -23.43 12.70
C PHE A 384 1.06 -24.76 12.26
N GLY A 385 1.80 -25.58 11.51
CA GLY A 385 1.42 -26.96 11.19
C GLY A 385 2.51 -27.72 10.44
N LEU A 386 2.20 -28.94 10.00
CA LEU A 386 3.11 -29.82 9.24
C LEU A 386 2.56 -30.15 7.84
N GLU A 387 3.46 -30.41 6.89
CA GLU A 387 3.16 -30.91 5.54
C GLU A 387 3.35 -32.43 5.46
N LEU A 388 2.45 -33.14 4.79
CA LEU A 388 2.56 -34.56 4.48
C LEU A 388 2.27 -34.80 2.99
N ASP A 389 3.20 -35.48 2.32
CA ASP A 389 3.05 -35.86 0.91
C ASP A 389 2.28 -37.18 0.79
N TYR A 390 1.04 -37.11 0.31
CA TYR A 390 0.16 -38.28 0.13
C TYR A 390 0.75 -39.38 -0.78
N ARG A 391 1.78 -39.07 -1.59
CA ARG A 391 2.42 -40.00 -2.53
C ARG A 391 3.47 -40.90 -1.87
N THR A 392 3.96 -40.52 -0.68
CA THR A 392 5.02 -41.23 0.05
C THR A 392 4.63 -41.56 1.50
N LEU A 393 3.46 -41.10 1.94
CA LEU A 393 2.94 -41.25 3.29
C LEU A 393 2.77 -42.71 3.72
N ASN A 394 3.24 -43.04 4.92
CA ASN A 394 2.87 -44.26 5.64
C ASN A 394 2.16 -43.95 6.99
N LYS A 395 1.62 -45.00 7.60
CA LYS A 395 0.79 -44.96 8.81
C LYS A 395 1.55 -44.34 9.99
N GLU A 396 2.82 -44.70 10.14
CA GLU A 396 3.70 -44.29 11.24
C GLU A 396 4.09 -42.80 11.10
N GLN A 397 4.43 -42.34 9.89
CA GLN A 397 4.67 -40.93 9.58
C GLN A 397 3.43 -40.07 9.85
N PHE A 398 2.26 -40.50 9.37
CA PHE A 398 1.00 -39.79 9.60
C PHE A 398 0.69 -39.69 11.09
N LYS A 399 0.76 -40.82 11.81
CA LYS A 399 0.51 -40.89 13.26
C LYS A 399 1.49 -40.00 14.04
N ALA A 400 2.77 -40.01 13.68
CA ALA A 400 3.79 -39.15 14.29
C ALA A 400 3.51 -37.66 14.08
N ALA A 401 3.17 -37.24 12.84
CA ALA A 401 2.84 -35.84 12.54
C ALA A 401 1.56 -35.36 13.26
N VAL A 402 0.54 -36.22 13.34
CA VAL A 402 -0.69 -35.93 14.11
C VAL A 402 -0.40 -35.76 15.61
N LEU A 403 0.42 -36.64 16.20
CA LEU A 403 0.78 -36.54 17.61
C LEU A 403 1.71 -35.36 17.92
N GLU A 404 2.67 -35.04 17.04
CA GLU A 404 3.53 -33.85 17.16
C GLU A 404 2.69 -32.57 17.15
N VAL A 405 1.77 -32.40 16.20
CA VAL A 405 0.98 -31.17 16.08
C VAL A 405 -0.05 -31.00 17.21
N ILE A 406 -0.58 -32.11 17.77
CA ILE A 406 -1.48 -32.06 18.94
C ILE A 406 -0.73 -31.80 20.25
N ASN A 407 0.42 -32.43 20.46
CA ASN A 407 1.11 -32.41 21.76
C ASN A 407 2.08 -31.23 21.92
N ASN A 408 2.61 -30.68 20.82
CA ASN A 408 3.55 -29.55 20.88
C ASN A 408 2.80 -28.20 20.96
N PRO A 409 2.84 -27.49 22.10
CA PRO A 409 2.07 -26.25 22.29
C PRO A 409 2.49 -25.11 21.35
N LYS A 410 3.68 -25.20 20.73
CA LYS A 410 4.19 -24.22 19.77
C LYS A 410 3.19 -23.92 18.66
N TYR A 411 2.56 -24.94 18.06
CA TYR A 411 1.66 -24.73 16.93
C TYR A 411 0.46 -23.88 17.35
N LYS A 412 -0.18 -24.20 18.49
CA LYS A 412 -1.32 -23.43 19.01
C LYS A 412 -0.95 -22.03 19.50
N SER A 413 0.21 -21.86 20.14
CA SER A 413 0.67 -20.52 20.55
C SER A 413 1.03 -19.63 19.35
N THR A 414 1.58 -20.22 18.28
CA THR A 414 1.88 -19.51 17.03
C THR A 414 0.59 -19.12 16.29
N LEU A 415 -0.42 -19.99 16.25
CA LEU A 415 -1.75 -19.64 15.71
C LEU A 415 -2.38 -18.47 16.47
N LYS A 416 -2.35 -18.52 17.82
CA LYS A 416 -2.86 -17.44 18.66
C LYS A 416 -2.17 -16.11 18.35
N TYR A 417 -0.84 -16.07 18.39
CA TYR A 417 -0.06 -14.87 18.08
C TYR A 417 -0.37 -14.31 16.67
N LEU A 418 -0.45 -15.17 15.65
CA LEU A 418 -0.73 -14.72 14.28
C LEU A 418 -2.19 -14.25 14.11
N ALA A 419 -3.15 -14.86 14.81
CA ALA A 419 -4.55 -14.45 14.79
C ALA A 419 -4.76 -13.10 15.50
N GLU A 420 -4.12 -12.90 16.66
CA GLU A 420 -4.11 -11.62 17.38
C GLU A 420 -3.46 -10.52 16.53
N LEU A 421 -2.28 -10.79 15.95
CA LEU A 421 -1.54 -9.83 15.10
C LEU A 421 -2.30 -9.42 13.82
N ALA A 422 -3.16 -10.30 13.29
CA ALA A 422 -4.01 -10.00 12.15
C ALA A 422 -5.41 -9.47 12.54
N GLN A 423 -5.79 -9.51 13.81
CA GLN A 423 -6.99 -8.85 14.32
C GLN A 423 -6.72 -7.42 14.80
N ASP A 424 -5.46 -7.09 15.12
CA ASP A 424 -5.03 -5.72 15.44
C ASP A 424 -4.96 -4.85 14.17
N GLN A 425 -6.14 -4.41 13.73
CA GLN A 425 -6.37 -3.49 12.62
C GLN A 425 -7.62 -2.63 12.92
N PRO A 426 -7.65 -1.35 12.52
CA PRO A 426 -8.71 -0.41 12.94
C PRO A 426 -10.08 -0.68 12.30
N MET A 427 -10.13 -1.56 11.30
CA MET A 427 -11.35 -2.04 10.63
C MET A 427 -11.12 -3.48 10.20
N THR A 428 -12.09 -4.36 10.40
CA THR A 428 -12.06 -5.73 9.85
C THR A 428 -12.08 -5.71 8.31
N GLY A 429 -11.70 -6.83 7.69
CA GLY A 429 -11.81 -7.01 6.24
C GLY A 429 -13.21 -6.69 5.69
N LEU A 430 -14.27 -7.13 6.38
CA LEU A 430 -15.66 -6.89 5.99
C LEU A 430 -16.01 -5.39 6.04
N GLU A 431 -15.67 -4.70 7.12
CA GLU A 431 -15.92 -3.26 7.26
C GLU A 431 -15.17 -2.46 6.20
N LYS A 432 -13.93 -2.85 5.86
CA LYS A 432 -13.16 -2.25 4.75
C LYS A 432 -13.90 -2.42 3.42
N ALA A 433 -14.30 -3.65 3.06
CA ALA A 433 -14.99 -3.91 1.80
C ALA A 433 -16.32 -3.13 1.70
N VAL A 434 -17.06 -3.04 2.79
CA VAL A 434 -18.32 -2.29 2.84
C VAL A 434 -18.08 -0.78 2.72
N TRP A 435 -17.19 -0.20 3.53
CA TRP A 435 -16.87 1.24 3.46
C TRP A 435 -16.35 1.65 2.09
N TRP A 436 -15.51 0.83 1.46
CA TRP A 436 -15.02 1.08 0.10
C TRP A 436 -16.06 0.85 -1.00
N SER A 437 -17.02 -0.07 -0.81
CA SER A 437 -18.19 -0.20 -1.70
C SER A 437 -19.07 1.05 -1.62
N GLU A 438 -19.36 1.51 -0.40
CA GLU A 438 -20.08 2.76 -0.14
C GLU A 438 -19.32 3.98 -0.70
N TYR A 439 -17.98 4.02 -0.62
CA TYR A 439 -17.14 5.08 -1.20
C TYR A 439 -17.28 5.16 -2.72
N VAL A 440 -17.22 4.01 -3.42
CA VAL A 440 -17.41 3.94 -4.87
C VAL A 440 -18.82 4.40 -5.27
N ILE A 441 -19.84 4.12 -4.44
CA ILE A 441 -21.21 4.65 -4.63
C ILE A 441 -21.25 6.17 -4.41
N ARG A 442 -20.65 6.70 -3.32
CA ARG A 442 -20.60 8.14 -3.01
C ARG A 442 -19.97 8.94 -4.16
N HIS A 443 -18.83 8.49 -4.68
CA HIS A 443 -18.04 9.21 -5.68
C HIS A 443 -18.31 8.80 -7.14
N LYS A 444 -19.26 7.88 -7.37
CA LYS A 444 -19.60 7.31 -8.70
C LYS A 444 -18.39 6.71 -9.42
N GLY A 445 -17.57 6.00 -8.64
CA GLY A 445 -16.28 5.44 -9.05
C GLY A 445 -15.10 5.98 -8.23
N ALA A 446 -13.90 5.49 -8.52
CA ALA A 446 -12.66 5.89 -7.84
C ALA A 446 -11.53 6.28 -8.82
N LYS A 447 -11.88 6.88 -9.97
CA LYS A 447 -10.92 7.19 -11.05
C LYS A 447 -9.74 8.07 -10.62
N HIS A 448 -9.90 8.89 -9.58
CA HIS A 448 -8.83 9.70 -8.97
C HIS A 448 -7.78 8.89 -8.21
N LEU A 449 -8.03 7.61 -7.90
CA LEU A 449 -7.08 6.69 -7.29
C LEU A 449 -6.35 5.80 -8.32
N ARG A 450 -6.74 5.85 -9.61
CA ARG A 450 -6.20 4.97 -10.67
C ARG A 450 -4.69 5.19 -10.85
N SER A 451 -3.94 4.09 -10.95
CA SER A 451 -2.49 4.12 -11.13
C SER A 451 -2.09 4.70 -12.49
N PRO A 452 -1.19 5.70 -12.57
CA PRO A 452 -0.71 6.25 -13.84
C PRO A 452 0.13 5.25 -14.64
N LEU A 453 0.55 4.12 -14.04
CA LEU A 453 1.25 3.04 -14.76
C LEU A 453 0.41 2.41 -15.88
N LEU A 454 -0.92 2.51 -15.81
CA LEU A 454 -1.82 1.99 -16.85
C LEU A 454 -1.76 2.82 -18.15
N ASP A 455 -1.32 4.08 -18.07
CA ASP A 455 -1.24 4.99 -19.21
C ASP A 455 0.19 5.09 -19.80
N ILE A 456 1.13 4.30 -19.26
CA ILE A 456 2.54 4.27 -19.68
C ILE A 456 2.83 3.02 -20.53
N PRO A 457 3.26 3.15 -21.80
CA PRO A 457 3.59 2.00 -22.64
C PRO A 457 4.67 1.10 -22.04
N TRP A 458 4.56 -0.21 -22.23
CA TRP A 458 5.42 -1.22 -21.60
C TRP A 458 6.93 -0.99 -21.76
N TYR A 459 7.37 -0.45 -22.91
CA TYR A 459 8.77 -0.15 -23.17
C TYR A 459 9.26 1.09 -22.39
N GLN A 460 8.38 2.04 -22.07
CA GLN A 460 8.68 3.20 -21.22
C GLN A 460 8.67 2.82 -19.73
N TYR A 461 7.81 1.87 -19.34
CA TYR A 461 7.83 1.26 -17.99
C TYR A 461 9.10 0.45 -17.74
N LEU A 462 9.56 -0.33 -18.72
CA LEU A 462 10.86 -1.01 -18.64
C LEU A 462 12.05 -0.07 -18.93
N LEU A 463 11.81 1.24 -19.08
CA LEU A 463 12.79 2.26 -19.43
C LEU A 463 13.65 1.92 -20.66
N LEU A 464 13.20 1.06 -21.57
CA LEU A 464 14.02 0.51 -22.67
C LEU A 464 14.45 1.55 -23.70
N ASP A 465 13.69 2.64 -23.85
CA ASP A 465 14.08 3.78 -24.68
C ASP A 465 15.21 4.60 -24.01
N VAL A 466 15.09 4.88 -22.72
CA VAL A 466 16.13 5.54 -21.91
C VAL A 466 17.39 4.66 -21.78
N ILE A 467 17.23 3.37 -21.50
CA ILE A 467 18.30 2.36 -21.42
C ILE A 467 18.95 2.19 -22.79
N GLY A 468 18.21 2.19 -23.89
CA GLY A 468 18.78 2.13 -25.24
C GLY A 468 19.74 3.28 -25.53
N ILE A 469 19.32 4.52 -25.20
CA ILE A 469 20.17 5.72 -25.31
C ILE A 469 21.39 5.58 -24.39
N ILE A 470 21.19 5.25 -23.12
CA ILE A 470 22.27 5.09 -22.14
C ILE A 470 23.25 3.99 -22.57
N VAL A 471 22.79 2.85 -23.08
CA VAL A 471 23.64 1.75 -23.53
C VAL A 471 24.46 2.15 -24.76
N VAL A 472 23.94 2.99 -25.67
CA VAL A 472 24.76 3.57 -26.76
C VAL A 472 25.82 4.53 -26.19
N THR A 473 25.45 5.46 -25.31
CA THR A 473 26.40 6.39 -24.68
C THR A 473 27.45 5.66 -23.84
N VAL A 474 27.04 4.62 -23.11
CA VAL A 474 27.91 3.80 -22.25
C VAL A 474 28.71 2.80 -23.07
N ALA A 475 28.26 2.33 -24.24
CA ALA A 475 29.12 1.55 -25.14
C ALA A 475 30.25 2.42 -25.71
N VAL A 476 29.97 3.68 -26.08
CA VAL A 476 31.00 4.65 -26.47
C VAL A 476 31.93 4.97 -25.29
N ALA A 477 31.38 5.21 -24.10
CA ALA A 477 32.19 5.47 -22.90
C ALA A 477 33.00 4.24 -22.47
N LEU A 478 32.49 3.02 -22.60
CA LEU A 478 33.19 1.76 -22.31
C LEU A 478 34.21 1.40 -23.39
N TYR A 479 34.05 1.84 -24.63
CA TYR A 479 35.09 1.76 -25.66
C TYR A 479 36.30 2.66 -25.28
N LEU A 480 36.02 3.87 -24.78
CA LEU A 480 37.05 4.78 -24.25
C LEU A 480 37.65 4.28 -22.92
N ILE A 481 36.82 3.75 -22.01
CA ILE A 481 37.25 3.20 -20.72
C ILE A 481 37.97 1.85 -20.88
N TYR A 482 37.68 1.06 -21.91
CA TYR A 482 38.49 -0.11 -22.30
C TYR A 482 39.92 0.30 -22.67
N PHE A 483 40.08 1.44 -23.34
CA PHE A 483 41.39 2.05 -23.61
C PHE A 483 42.12 2.46 -22.32
N LEU A 484 41.40 2.99 -21.32
CA LEU A 484 41.95 3.38 -20.00
C LEU A 484 42.24 2.18 -19.08
N LEU A 485 41.36 1.18 -19.03
CA LEU A 485 41.50 -0.01 -18.18
C LEU A 485 42.59 -0.96 -18.67
N LYS A 486 42.90 -0.95 -19.98
CA LYS A 486 44.12 -1.58 -20.52
C LYS A 486 45.40 -1.06 -19.84
N SER A 487 45.36 0.14 -19.26
CA SER A 487 46.47 0.75 -18.50
C SER A 487 46.39 0.56 -16.98
N LEU A 488 45.31 -0.03 -16.45
CA LEU A 488 45.03 -0.09 -15.00
C LEU A 488 44.82 -1.49 -14.41
N VAL A 489 44.79 -2.57 -15.22
CA VAL A 489 44.80 -3.96 -14.70
C VAL A 489 46.22 -4.39 -14.29
N ARG A 490 46.74 -3.73 -13.25
CA ARG A 490 47.91 -4.14 -12.45
C ARG A 490 47.72 -3.75 -10.97
N LEU A 491 46.76 -4.36 -10.30
CA LEU A 491 46.75 -4.71 -8.86
C LEU A 491 45.42 -5.44 -8.52
N VAL A 492 45.38 -6.22 -7.43
CA VAL A 492 44.44 -7.35 -7.26
C VAL A 492 43.91 -7.46 -5.80
N ASN A 493 42.64 -7.90 -5.68
CA ASN A 493 41.90 -8.66 -4.63
C ASN A 493 42.67 -9.19 -3.38
N GLU A 494 42.12 -9.55 -2.20
CA GLU A 494 40.84 -9.47 -1.43
C GLU A 494 41.16 -9.96 0.04
N ARG A 495 40.30 -10.35 1.02
CA ARG A 495 38.86 -10.70 1.15
C ARG A 495 38.31 -10.42 2.59
N LYS A 496 36.98 -10.52 2.72
CA LYS A 496 36.06 -10.44 3.89
C LYS A 496 36.12 -11.61 4.90
N MET A 497 35.61 -11.40 6.15
CA MET A 497 34.62 -12.21 6.94
C MET A 497 34.49 -11.62 8.39
N ILE A 498 33.39 -11.58 9.19
CA ILE A 498 32.17 -12.40 9.51
C ILE A 498 32.36 -13.34 10.73
N VAL A 499 31.49 -13.45 11.78
CA VAL A 499 30.42 -12.60 12.41
C VAL A 499 29.95 -13.27 13.76
N LEU A 500 28.79 -12.88 14.37
CA LEU A 500 27.89 -13.68 15.28
C LEU A 500 28.06 -13.51 16.84
N LEU A 501 27.09 -13.65 17.79
CA LEU A 501 25.65 -13.26 17.98
C LEU A 501 25.14 -13.61 19.43
N LYS A 502 23.90 -13.21 19.81
CA LYS A 502 22.97 -13.70 20.91
C LYS A 502 22.87 -12.88 22.23
N PHE A 503 21.71 -12.25 22.57
CA PHE A 503 20.40 -12.72 23.16
C PHE A 503 20.45 -12.75 24.73
N ILE A 504 19.43 -12.41 25.56
CA ILE A 504 17.97 -12.70 25.62
C ILE A 504 17.13 -11.50 26.17
N VAL A 505 15.78 -11.56 26.12
CA VAL A 505 14.76 -10.53 26.48
C VAL A 505 14.01 -10.85 27.79
N LEU A 506 13.39 -9.85 28.45
CA LEU A 506 12.34 -10.02 29.48
C LEU A 506 11.12 -9.09 29.24
N VAL A 507 9.98 -9.35 29.89
CA VAL A 507 8.66 -8.73 29.65
C VAL A 507 8.28 -7.72 30.75
N HIS A 508 7.48 -6.70 30.43
CA HIS A 508 6.90 -5.73 31.38
C HIS A 508 5.37 -5.63 31.29
N VAL A 509 4.75 -5.08 32.34
CA VAL A 509 3.31 -4.77 32.44
C VAL A 509 3.12 -3.25 32.26
N GLY A 510 2.03 -2.84 31.61
CA GLY A 510 1.88 -1.50 31.04
C GLY A 510 1.76 -0.35 32.05
N ASN A 511 2.64 0.65 31.86
CA ASN A 511 2.35 2.07 32.05
C ASN A 511 2.32 2.74 30.66
N GLY A 512 1.95 4.02 30.58
CA GLY A 512 2.03 4.80 29.34
C GLY A 512 3.48 4.89 28.83
N ALA A 513 3.70 4.50 27.57
CA ALA A 513 5.05 4.39 27.01
C ALA A 513 5.80 5.73 26.98
N ARG A 514 7.12 5.67 27.19
CA ARG A 514 8.07 6.79 27.09
C ARG A 514 8.50 6.95 25.64
N ILE A 515 8.15 8.08 25.01
CA ILE A 515 8.38 8.33 23.58
C ILE A 515 9.34 9.51 23.42
N LEU A 516 10.44 9.31 22.69
CA LEU A 516 11.37 10.38 22.32
C LEU A 516 11.07 10.89 20.91
N GLY A 517 10.55 12.11 20.81
CA GLY A 517 10.33 12.84 19.56
C GLY A 517 11.52 13.72 19.18
N ILE A 518 12.06 13.60 17.97
CA ILE A 518 13.30 14.29 17.56
C ILE A 518 13.10 15.02 16.23
N VAL A 519 13.09 16.36 16.26
CA VAL A 519 12.94 17.23 15.08
C VAL A 519 14.09 18.26 15.04
N PRO A 520 15.24 17.93 14.41
CA PRO A 520 16.39 18.83 14.41
C PRO A 520 16.29 20.01 13.45
N THR A 521 15.42 19.97 12.44
CA THR A 521 15.34 21.08 11.48
C THR A 521 14.84 22.36 12.14
N PRO A 522 15.61 23.47 12.13
CA PRO A 522 15.20 24.78 12.66
C PRO A 522 14.26 25.52 11.68
N ALA A 523 13.15 24.87 11.30
CA ALA A 523 12.11 25.46 10.46
C ALA A 523 10.71 25.16 11.00
N TYR A 524 9.85 26.19 11.04
CA TYR A 524 8.49 26.09 11.56
C TYR A 524 7.64 25.10 10.74
N SER A 525 7.78 25.12 9.41
CA SER A 525 7.13 24.20 8.47
C SER A 525 7.45 22.73 8.71
N HIS A 526 8.62 22.42 9.29
CA HIS A 526 8.96 21.06 9.69
C HIS A 526 8.28 20.71 11.00
N ASN A 527 8.48 21.54 12.04
CA ASN A 527 7.99 21.25 13.39
C ASN A 527 6.46 21.21 13.51
N ILE A 528 5.72 22.05 12.76
CA ILE A 528 4.25 22.11 12.83
C ILE A 528 3.57 20.77 12.47
N VAL A 529 4.21 19.92 11.66
CA VAL A 529 3.67 18.60 11.27
C VAL A 529 3.78 17.56 12.40
N PHE A 530 4.76 17.69 13.29
CA PHE A 530 5.00 16.76 14.40
C PHE A 530 4.23 17.14 15.68
N ARG A 531 3.99 18.43 15.92
CA ARG A 531 3.31 18.94 17.13
C ARG A 531 1.97 18.25 17.45
N PRO A 532 1.06 17.97 16.49
CA PRO A 532 -0.18 17.25 16.77
C PRO A 532 0.07 15.83 17.31
N LEU A 533 1.09 15.13 16.80
CA LEU A 533 1.43 13.79 17.27
C LEU A 533 1.91 13.81 18.73
N TRP A 534 2.75 14.78 19.10
CA TRP A 534 3.18 14.96 20.49
C TRP A 534 2.00 15.26 21.42
N ARG A 535 1.08 16.13 20.97
CA ARG A 535 -0.14 16.50 21.71
C ARG A 535 -1.05 15.30 21.95
N GLU A 536 -1.44 14.58 20.90
CA GLU A 536 -2.40 13.49 21.03
C GLU A 536 -1.82 12.28 21.79
N LEU A 537 -0.53 11.98 21.65
CA LEU A 537 0.14 10.95 22.46
C LEU A 537 0.20 11.34 23.95
N SER A 538 0.53 12.60 24.26
CA SER A 538 0.52 13.13 25.63
C SER A 538 -0.88 13.07 26.26
N LEU A 539 -1.92 13.46 25.52
CA LEU A 539 -3.33 13.40 25.95
C LEU A 539 -3.83 11.96 26.17
N ARG A 540 -3.28 10.98 25.44
CA ARG A 540 -3.54 9.55 25.61
C ARG A 540 -2.75 8.89 26.75
N GLY A 541 -1.92 9.65 27.46
CA GLY A 541 -1.17 9.16 28.63
C GLY A 541 0.23 8.61 28.34
N HIS A 542 0.75 8.80 27.12
CA HIS A 542 2.17 8.52 26.84
C HIS A 542 3.05 9.66 27.37
N HIS A 543 4.19 9.32 27.95
CA HIS A 543 5.19 10.31 28.37
C HIS A 543 6.06 10.69 27.17
N VAL A 544 5.77 11.83 26.56
CA VAL A 544 6.47 12.32 25.36
C VAL A 544 7.56 13.29 25.78
N THR A 545 8.82 12.97 25.48
CA THR A 545 9.91 13.95 25.49
C THR A 545 10.19 14.36 24.06
N THR A 546 10.09 15.65 23.73
CA THR A 546 10.48 16.15 22.40
C THR A 546 11.69 17.07 22.48
N ILE A 547 12.67 16.84 21.60
CA ILE A 547 13.78 17.77 21.35
C ILE A 547 13.43 18.55 20.08
N THR A 548 13.24 19.87 20.23
CA THR A 548 12.68 20.73 19.17
C THR A 548 13.31 22.12 19.19
N THR A 549 13.21 22.83 18.07
CA THR A 549 13.56 24.26 17.92
C THR A 549 12.32 25.17 17.98
N HIS A 550 11.15 24.59 18.27
CA HIS A 550 9.83 25.23 18.27
C HIS A 550 8.89 24.53 19.29
N PRO A 551 9.08 24.70 20.61
CA PRO A 551 8.18 24.13 21.62
C PRO A 551 6.72 24.58 21.43
N ILE A 552 5.77 23.70 21.77
CA ILE A 552 4.33 23.97 21.79
C ILE A 552 4.00 24.99 22.90
N GLY A 553 4.58 24.81 24.09
CA GLY A 553 4.38 25.71 25.24
C GLY A 553 2.99 25.63 25.88
N ASP A 554 2.23 24.56 25.65
CA ASP A 554 0.90 24.36 26.26
C ASP A 554 1.03 23.77 27.68
N PRO A 555 0.73 24.53 28.76
CA PRO A 555 0.89 24.06 30.13
C PRO A 555 -0.11 22.97 30.54
N ASN A 556 -1.11 22.66 29.70
CA ASN A 556 -2.07 21.60 29.97
C ASN A 556 -1.55 20.20 29.58
N LEU A 557 -0.47 20.12 28.80
CA LEU A 557 0.12 18.86 28.34
C LEU A 557 1.12 18.30 29.36
N SER A 558 0.63 17.89 30.54
CA SER A 558 1.46 17.44 31.67
C SER A 558 2.35 16.22 31.40
N ASN A 559 2.07 15.43 30.36
CA ASN A 559 2.91 14.31 29.93
C ASN A 559 3.90 14.68 28.81
N LEU A 560 3.94 15.94 28.35
CA LEU A 560 4.87 16.45 27.36
C LEU A 560 6.03 17.20 28.04
N THR A 561 7.26 16.75 27.78
CA THR A 561 8.50 17.45 28.15
C THR A 561 9.15 18.00 26.89
N GLU A 562 9.36 19.31 26.81
CA GLU A 562 9.97 19.97 25.65
C GLU A 562 11.39 20.44 25.96
N ILE A 563 12.37 19.94 25.21
CA ILE A 563 13.76 20.40 25.24
C ILE A 563 13.94 21.36 24.07
N ASP A 564 13.85 22.66 24.38
CA ASP A 564 13.96 23.75 23.40
C ASP A 564 15.43 24.05 23.06
N LEU A 565 15.76 23.96 21.77
CA LEU A 565 17.05 24.27 21.17
C LEU A 565 16.97 25.45 20.19
N GLY A 566 16.03 26.39 20.41
CA GLY A 566 15.78 27.55 19.56
C GLY A 566 17.01 28.43 19.26
N GLU A 567 18.08 28.37 20.05
CA GLU A 567 19.35 29.05 19.74
C GLU A 567 19.97 28.63 18.40
N ILE A 568 19.66 27.42 17.89
CA ILE A 568 20.14 26.89 16.61
C ILE A 568 19.55 27.65 15.40
N HIS A 569 18.50 28.46 15.59
CA HIS A 569 17.89 29.29 14.53
C HIS A 569 18.84 30.29 13.89
N LEU A 570 19.69 30.96 14.67
CA LEU A 570 20.51 32.08 14.19
C LEU A 570 21.40 31.71 13.00
N PRO A 571 22.28 30.69 13.07
CA PRO A 571 23.09 30.30 11.91
C PRO A 571 22.23 29.79 10.74
N PHE A 572 21.09 29.14 10.99
CA PHE A 572 20.27 28.62 9.89
C PHE A 572 19.74 29.74 8.97
N ASN A 573 19.32 30.88 9.55
CA ASN A 573 18.81 32.02 8.81
C ASN A 573 19.84 32.64 7.85
N GLU A 574 21.11 32.74 8.25
CA GLU A 574 22.20 33.26 7.39
C GLU A 574 22.33 32.46 6.08
N PHE A 575 22.19 31.14 6.16
CA PHE A 575 22.25 30.25 4.99
C PHE A 575 20.99 30.33 4.12
N LEU A 576 19.81 30.53 4.71
CA LEU A 576 18.59 30.77 3.93
C LEU A 576 18.70 32.04 3.09
N GLU A 577 19.37 33.07 3.62
CA GLU A 577 19.65 34.31 2.90
C GLU A 577 20.63 34.12 1.72
N GLU A 578 21.64 33.25 1.85
CA GLU A 578 22.51 32.86 0.74
C GLU A 578 21.73 32.09 -0.34
N VAL A 579 20.91 31.11 0.06
CA VAL A 579 20.13 30.27 -0.88
C VAL A 579 19.06 31.09 -1.62
N ALA A 580 18.42 32.06 -0.96
CA ALA A 580 17.45 32.96 -1.58
C ALA A 580 18.05 33.88 -2.66
N LYS A 581 19.39 33.99 -2.74
CA LYS A 581 20.13 34.82 -3.71
C LYS A 581 20.77 34.02 -4.87
N ASP A 582 20.70 32.69 -4.85
CA ASP A 582 21.21 31.84 -5.94
C ASP A 582 20.06 31.40 -6.86
N GLU A 583 19.99 32.00 -8.05
CA GLU A 583 18.81 31.87 -8.93
C GLU A 583 18.58 30.47 -9.52
N ARG A 584 19.57 29.55 -9.50
CA ARG A 584 19.40 28.12 -9.91
C ARG A 584 20.62 27.25 -9.57
N PRO A 585 20.72 26.66 -8.35
CA PRO A 585 21.49 25.44 -8.17
C PRO A 585 20.84 24.27 -8.94
N ASP A 586 21.64 23.31 -9.40
CA ASP A 586 21.12 22.03 -9.89
C ASP A 586 20.74 21.11 -8.72
N VAL A 587 19.85 20.13 -8.93
CA VAL A 587 19.38 19.20 -7.88
C VAL A 587 20.53 18.52 -7.11
N TYR A 588 21.67 18.20 -7.75
CA TYR A 588 22.82 17.66 -7.02
C TYR A 588 23.48 18.71 -6.11
N THR A 589 23.68 19.94 -6.60
CA THR A 589 24.19 21.06 -5.83
C THR A 589 23.26 21.43 -4.66
N GLU A 590 21.96 21.51 -4.92
CA GLU A 590 20.92 21.79 -3.91
C GLU A 590 20.93 20.74 -2.79
N LEU A 591 20.82 19.45 -3.13
CA LEU A 591 20.89 18.36 -2.14
C LEU A 591 22.23 18.29 -1.42
N THR A 592 23.35 18.60 -2.08
CA THR A 592 24.66 18.58 -1.43
C THR A 592 24.82 19.74 -0.44
N ARG A 593 24.32 20.94 -0.77
CA ARG A 593 24.23 22.07 0.18
C ARG A 593 23.32 21.73 1.36
N TYR A 594 22.14 21.16 1.08
CA TYR A 594 21.19 20.71 2.10
C TYR A 594 21.84 19.70 3.06
N TYR A 595 22.36 18.56 2.56
CA TYR A 595 22.98 17.56 3.42
C TYR A 595 24.19 18.08 4.20
N SER A 596 24.98 18.99 3.62
CA SER A 596 26.08 19.67 4.33
C SER A 596 25.58 20.53 5.49
N ARG A 597 24.57 21.39 5.23
CA ARG A 597 24.00 22.27 6.27
C ARG A 597 23.26 21.48 7.35
N MET A 598 22.54 20.42 6.97
CA MET A 598 21.88 19.51 7.88
C MET A 598 22.90 18.77 8.76
N GLY A 599 24.07 18.39 8.23
CA GLY A 599 25.18 17.86 9.02
C GLY A 599 25.70 18.85 10.07
N PHE A 600 25.90 20.12 9.70
CA PHE A 600 26.30 21.18 10.65
C PHE A 600 25.25 21.42 11.75
N VAL A 601 23.98 21.53 11.37
CA VAL A 601 22.85 21.68 12.32
C VAL A 601 22.81 20.49 13.29
N LEU A 602 22.94 19.26 12.78
CA LEU A 602 22.91 18.07 13.61
C LEU A 602 24.13 17.96 14.54
N ASP A 603 25.31 18.40 14.12
CA ASP A 603 26.50 18.40 14.98
C ASP A 603 26.32 19.31 16.20
N LYS A 604 25.69 20.47 16.02
CA LYS A 604 25.28 21.37 17.10
C LYS A 604 24.20 20.74 17.98
N TYR A 605 23.20 20.12 17.37
CA TYR A 605 22.07 19.48 18.06
C TYR A 605 22.52 18.31 18.96
N LEU A 606 23.33 17.37 18.43
CA LEU A 606 23.88 16.24 19.20
C LEU A 606 24.93 16.67 20.23
N GLY A 607 25.64 17.78 19.97
CA GLY A 607 26.61 18.38 20.87
C GLY A 607 26.00 19.27 21.97
N HIS A 608 24.71 19.58 21.93
CA HIS A 608 24.06 20.40 22.96
C HIS A 608 24.04 19.65 24.30
N PRO A 609 24.37 20.28 25.46
CA PRO A 609 24.56 19.59 26.73
C PRO A 609 23.44 18.61 27.12
N SER A 610 22.17 19.04 27.06
CA SER A 610 21.02 18.19 27.40
C SER A 610 20.85 16.97 26.50
N VAL A 611 21.25 17.07 25.23
CA VAL A 611 21.19 15.96 24.27
C VAL A 611 22.40 15.03 24.45
N HIS A 612 23.57 15.60 24.69
CA HIS A 612 24.80 14.87 24.95
C HIS A 612 24.76 14.08 26.27
N GLU A 613 24.11 14.63 27.30
CA GLU A 613 23.80 13.94 28.56
C GLU A 613 22.80 12.80 28.33
N MET A 614 21.71 13.04 27.59
CA MET A 614 20.73 12.00 27.21
C MET A 614 21.37 10.81 26.47
N ILE A 615 22.33 11.06 25.57
CA ILE A 615 23.10 10.01 24.88
C ILE A 615 23.93 9.19 25.88
N LYS A 616 24.47 9.82 26.93
CA LYS A 616 25.47 9.22 27.84
C LYS A 616 24.90 8.59 29.11
N ASP A 617 23.81 9.11 29.67
CA ASP A 617 23.29 8.66 30.96
C ASP A 617 22.53 7.32 30.86
N PRO A 618 23.07 6.19 31.36
CA PRO A 618 22.43 4.89 31.24
C PRO A 618 21.08 4.78 31.98
N ARG A 619 20.73 5.76 32.82
CA ARG A 619 19.41 5.85 33.48
C ARG A 619 18.30 6.36 32.55
N VAL A 620 18.66 6.97 31.43
CA VAL A 620 17.69 7.42 30.42
C VAL A 620 17.37 6.28 29.46
N GLU A 621 16.08 6.01 29.35
CA GLU A 621 15.46 4.96 28.55
C GLU A 621 14.20 5.53 27.88
N PHE A 622 13.90 5.04 26.67
CA PHE A 622 12.65 5.28 25.97
C PHE A 622 12.16 3.98 25.35
N ASP A 623 10.85 3.84 25.24
CA ASP A 623 10.19 2.65 24.71
C ASP A 623 9.91 2.80 23.19
N LEU A 624 10.03 4.02 22.66
CA LEU A 624 9.98 4.35 21.23
C LEU A 624 10.79 5.63 20.91
N VAL A 625 11.44 5.67 19.73
CA VAL A 625 11.99 6.90 19.13
C VAL A 625 11.23 7.26 17.85
N ILE A 626 10.71 8.48 17.75
CA ILE A 626 10.10 9.03 16.53
C ILE A 626 10.98 10.18 16.02
N GLY A 627 11.60 10.01 14.85
CA GLY A 627 12.63 10.92 14.35
C GLY A 627 12.36 11.45 12.94
N GLU A 628 12.76 12.69 12.69
CA GLU A 628 12.73 13.30 11.36
C GLU A 628 13.64 12.54 10.38
N TYR A 629 13.03 11.86 9.39
CA TYR A 629 13.72 10.79 8.64
C TYR A 629 14.83 11.29 7.69
N PHE A 630 14.93 12.59 7.40
CA PHE A 630 16.09 13.16 6.69
C PHE A 630 17.43 12.88 7.42
N TYR A 631 17.37 12.64 8.73
CA TYR A 631 18.52 12.36 9.59
C TYR A 631 18.54 10.88 10.06
N GLY A 632 19.07 9.97 9.25
CA GLY A 632 19.18 8.54 9.62
C GLY A 632 20.04 8.26 10.85
N SER A 633 20.93 9.19 11.17
CA SER A 633 21.72 9.23 12.41
C SER A 633 20.88 9.35 13.67
N LEU A 634 19.64 9.89 13.62
CA LEU A 634 18.76 9.94 14.80
C LEU A 634 18.34 8.56 15.30
N PHE A 635 18.26 7.56 14.41
CA PHE A 635 17.89 6.20 14.82
C PHE A 635 19.03 5.47 15.56
N ALA A 636 20.19 6.12 15.75
CA ALA A 636 21.18 5.72 16.76
C ALA A 636 20.61 5.83 18.18
N PHE A 637 19.71 6.79 18.47
CA PHE A 637 18.97 6.85 19.74
C PHE A 637 18.16 5.56 19.98
N ALA A 638 17.50 5.03 18.95
CA ALA A 638 16.75 3.78 19.08
C ALA A 638 17.65 2.59 19.41
N THR A 639 18.86 2.55 18.85
CA THR A 639 19.90 1.57 19.22
C THR A 639 20.38 1.78 20.66
N ARG A 640 20.54 3.03 21.10
CA ARG A 640 20.99 3.43 22.44
C ARG A 640 19.99 3.06 23.54
N PHE A 641 18.69 3.08 23.25
CA PHE A 641 17.64 2.69 24.21
C PHE A 641 17.14 1.24 24.00
N GLY A 642 17.58 0.55 22.95
CA GLY A 642 17.16 -0.82 22.64
C GLY A 642 15.72 -0.94 22.11
N CYS A 643 15.12 0.17 21.70
CA CYS A 643 13.69 0.30 21.39
C CYS A 643 13.42 0.30 19.87
N PRO A 644 12.15 0.09 19.43
CA PRO A 644 11.75 0.37 18.06
C PRO A 644 11.88 1.87 17.70
N SER A 645 11.74 2.18 16.42
CA SER A 645 11.66 3.56 15.94
C SER A 645 10.71 3.75 14.76
N ILE A 646 10.22 4.98 14.59
CA ILE A 646 9.42 5.44 13.45
C ILE A 646 10.14 6.62 12.79
N GLY A 647 10.26 6.56 11.47
CA GLY A 647 10.65 7.72 10.66
C GLY A 647 9.43 8.59 10.35
N MET A 648 9.57 9.91 10.38
CA MET A 648 8.51 10.83 9.96
C MET A 648 9.06 11.96 9.10
N LEU A 649 8.27 12.42 8.13
CA LEU A 649 8.61 13.50 7.20
C LEU A 649 7.52 14.57 7.19
N SER A 650 7.95 15.83 7.14
CA SER A 650 7.09 17.01 6.99
C SER A 650 6.51 17.19 5.59
N CYS A 651 7.03 16.48 4.58
CA CYS A 651 6.60 16.55 3.17
C CYS A 651 6.68 15.17 2.47
N GLU A 652 6.39 15.16 1.16
CA GLU A 652 6.60 14.02 0.25
C GLU A 652 8.08 13.59 0.23
N ALA A 653 8.32 12.28 0.18
CA ALA A 653 9.66 11.73 0.31
C ALA A 653 10.42 11.64 -1.03
N LEU A 654 11.71 11.98 -0.99
CA LEU A 654 12.64 11.74 -2.09
C LEU A 654 12.68 10.24 -2.44
N ASN A 655 12.87 9.89 -3.71
CA ASN A 655 12.91 8.48 -4.12
C ASN A 655 13.98 7.64 -3.38
N PRO A 656 15.19 8.14 -3.05
CA PRO A 656 16.15 7.40 -2.21
C PRO A 656 15.68 7.09 -0.78
N ILE A 657 14.69 7.82 -0.25
CA ILE A 657 14.07 7.52 1.05
C ILE A 657 13.06 6.36 0.90
N TYR A 658 12.25 6.39 -0.16
CA TYR A 658 11.38 5.26 -0.51
C TYR A 658 12.17 3.96 -0.73
N GLU A 659 13.32 4.01 -1.43
CA GLU A 659 14.23 2.86 -1.56
C GLU A 659 14.79 2.38 -0.21
N ALA A 660 15.02 3.28 0.75
CA ALA A 660 15.63 2.94 2.05
C ALA A 660 14.71 2.05 2.91
N VAL A 661 13.39 2.22 2.80
CA VAL A 661 12.38 1.37 3.45
C VAL A 661 11.88 0.22 2.56
N GLY A 662 12.47 0.06 1.37
CA GLY A 662 12.15 -1.04 0.44
C GLY A 662 10.84 -0.84 -0.33
N ASN A 663 10.42 0.41 -0.52
CA ASN A 663 9.33 0.77 -1.42
C ASN A 663 9.85 0.94 -2.86
N PRO A 664 9.10 0.52 -3.90
CA PRO A 664 9.50 0.74 -5.29
C PRO A 664 9.50 2.23 -5.66
N VAL A 665 10.40 2.58 -6.58
CA VAL A 665 10.50 3.91 -7.21
C VAL A 665 10.59 3.74 -8.72
N HIS A 666 10.08 4.72 -9.47
CA HIS A 666 10.05 4.67 -10.93
C HIS A 666 10.05 6.09 -11.52
N PRO A 667 11.16 6.59 -12.10
CA PRO A 667 11.30 8.01 -12.41
C PRO A 667 10.23 8.51 -13.39
N SER A 668 9.85 7.72 -14.40
CA SER A 668 8.82 8.13 -15.39
C SER A 668 7.37 8.04 -14.89
N ALA A 669 7.12 7.64 -13.65
CA ALA A 669 5.77 7.52 -13.07
C ALA A 669 5.63 8.29 -11.74
N TYR A 670 6.67 8.22 -10.92
CA TYR A 670 6.80 8.92 -9.64
C TYR A 670 8.10 9.74 -9.69
N PRO A 671 8.12 10.84 -10.47
CA PRO A 671 9.28 11.72 -10.52
C PRO A 671 9.59 12.27 -9.12
N ASP A 672 10.87 12.50 -8.86
CA ASP A 672 11.33 13.01 -7.57
C ASP A 672 10.76 14.42 -7.31
N PRO A 673 10.30 14.76 -6.09
CA PRO A 673 9.60 16.03 -5.83
C PRO A 673 10.49 17.28 -5.95
N LEU A 674 11.80 17.14 -6.17
CA LEU A 674 12.71 18.22 -6.54
C LEU A 674 12.71 18.53 -8.05
N LEU A 675 11.86 17.86 -8.85
CA LEU A 675 11.77 18.06 -10.29
C LEU A 675 10.33 18.42 -10.70
N SER A 676 10.13 19.68 -11.12
CA SER A 676 8.88 20.13 -11.71
C SER A 676 8.76 19.66 -13.17
N VAL A 677 7.84 18.73 -13.43
CA VAL A 677 7.58 18.09 -14.74
C VAL A 677 6.08 17.92 -14.99
N GLY A 678 5.70 17.76 -16.26
CA GLY A 678 4.34 17.43 -16.66
C GLY A 678 3.91 16.01 -16.27
N THR A 679 2.64 15.70 -16.49
CA THR A 679 2.12 14.33 -16.46
C THR A 679 1.00 14.24 -17.51
N PRO A 680 1.14 13.42 -18.58
CA PRO A 680 2.30 12.58 -18.90
C PRO A 680 3.58 13.39 -19.19
N MET A 681 4.74 12.74 -19.06
CA MET A 681 6.05 13.33 -19.34
C MET A 681 6.52 13.05 -20.78
N SER A 682 7.11 14.05 -21.43
CA SER A 682 7.87 13.88 -22.67
C SER A 682 9.13 13.01 -22.47
N LEU A 683 9.74 12.53 -23.56
CA LEU A 683 11.00 11.77 -23.50
C LEU A 683 12.12 12.55 -22.77
N MET A 684 12.19 13.86 -22.97
CA MET A 684 13.20 14.71 -22.30
C MET A 684 12.93 14.80 -20.79
N GLU A 685 11.67 14.96 -20.37
CA GLU A 685 11.31 14.97 -18.95
C GLU A 685 11.54 13.61 -18.27
N ARG A 686 11.27 12.50 -18.98
CA ARG A 686 11.60 11.14 -18.48
C ARG A 686 13.12 10.94 -18.33
N LEU A 687 13.92 11.44 -19.26
CA LEU A 687 15.39 11.43 -19.16
C LEU A 687 15.88 12.32 -18.02
N MET A 688 15.36 13.53 -17.87
CA MET A 688 15.69 14.43 -16.76
C MET A 688 15.32 13.79 -15.41
N SER A 689 14.15 13.16 -15.29
CA SER A 689 13.75 12.45 -14.06
C SER A 689 14.64 11.26 -13.72
N PHE A 690 15.09 10.50 -14.72
CA PHE A 690 16.07 9.43 -14.50
C PHE A 690 17.42 9.97 -14.02
N VAL A 691 17.92 11.07 -14.62
CA VAL A 691 19.15 11.74 -14.18
C VAL A 691 19.00 12.33 -12.76
N THR A 692 17.84 12.92 -12.44
CA THR A 692 17.52 13.42 -11.09
C THR A 692 17.52 12.29 -10.07
N LEU A 693 16.94 11.12 -10.36
CA LEU A 693 16.98 9.96 -9.47
C LEU A 693 18.42 9.51 -9.17
N LEU A 694 19.32 9.51 -10.18
CA LEU A 694 20.73 9.20 -9.97
C LEU A 694 21.44 10.27 -9.12
N LYS A 695 21.21 11.56 -9.39
CA LYS A 695 21.75 12.68 -8.62
C LYS A 695 21.30 12.63 -7.15
N ALA A 696 20.00 12.44 -6.91
CA ALA A 696 19.43 12.32 -5.57
C ALA A 696 20.02 11.11 -4.84
N THR A 697 20.05 9.93 -5.47
CA THR A 697 20.66 8.72 -4.90
C THR A 697 22.12 8.93 -4.50
N TYR A 698 22.91 9.64 -5.32
CA TYR A 698 24.32 9.92 -5.03
C TYR A 698 24.49 10.94 -3.90
N ALA A 699 23.75 12.06 -3.94
CA ALA A 699 23.78 13.08 -2.89
C ALA A 699 23.34 12.52 -1.53
N THR A 700 22.27 11.71 -1.49
CA THR A 700 21.78 11.04 -0.28
C THR A 700 22.83 10.10 0.31
N ARG A 701 23.55 9.32 -0.53
CA ARG A 701 24.65 8.46 -0.05
C ARG A 701 25.82 9.27 0.51
N ARG A 702 26.13 10.43 -0.08
CA ARG A 702 27.14 11.37 0.46
C ARG A 702 26.71 11.96 1.80
N GLY A 703 25.44 12.36 1.94
CA GLY A 703 24.86 12.82 3.21
C GLY A 703 24.88 11.75 4.30
N GLN A 704 24.62 10.49 3.95
CA GLN A 704 24.76 9.35 4.88
C GLN A 704 26.20 9.18 5.39
N SER A 705 27.24 9.42 4.56
CA SER A 705 28.63 9.41 5.02
C SER A 705 28.93 10.52 6.04
N THR A 706 28.47 11.75 5.79
CA THR A 706 28.63 12.86 6.75
C THR A 706 27.87 12.56 8.06
N GLN A 707 26.68 11.96 7.99
CA GLN A 707 25.95 11.54 9.18
C GLN A 707 26.63 10.37 9.92
N GLN A 708 27.36 9.49 9.23
CA GLN A 708 28.15 8.42 9.86
C GLN A 708 29.25 8.99 10.75
N GLU A 709 29.96 10.02 10.28
CA GLU A 709 30.98 10.73 11.06
C GLU A 709 30.39 11.33 12.35
N LEU A 710 29.14 11.83 12.30
CA LEU A 710 28.43 12.36 13.46
C LEU A 710 28.00 11.27 14.46
N VAL A 711 27.56 10.09 13.98
CA VAL A 711 27.29 8.94 14.86
C VAL A 711 28.57 8.48 15.54
N GLU A 712 29.69 8.37 14.81
CA GLU A 712 30.99 8.00 15.40
C GLU A 712 31.51 9.03 16.40
N LYS A 713 31.24 10.33 16.17
CA LYS A 713 31.63 11.44 17.07
C LYS A 713 30.84 11.47 18.37
N HIS A 714 29.51 11.31 18.30
CA HIS A 714 28.63 11.56 19.46
C HIS A 714 28.19 10.29 20.20
N PHE A 715 28.01 9.17 19.48
CA PHE A 715 27.58 7.88 20.04
C PHE A 715 28.72 6.85 20.12
N GLY A 716 29.62 6.86 19.13
CA GLY A 716 30.79 5.99 19.04
C GLY A 716 30.71 4.94 17.92
N ARG A 717 31.86 4.33 17.61
CA ARG A 717 32.05 3.40 16.47
C ARG A 717 31.36 2.04 16.60
N GLN A 718 30.80 1.74 17.77
CA GLN A 718 30.08 0.50 18.05
C GLN A 718 28.62 0.51 17.54
N TYR A 719 28.11 1.67 17.07
CA TYR A 719 26.75 1.79 16.56
C TYR A 719 26.64 1.30 15.10
N PRO A 720 25.48 0.76 14.68
CA PRO A 720 25.24 0.35 13.29
C PRO A 720 25.43 1.51 12.31
N PRO A 721 25.86 1.25 11.06
CA PRO A 721 26.02 2.29 10.07
C PRO A 721 24.71 3.06 9.79
N VAL A 722 24.76 4.36 9.52
CA VAL A 722 23.57 5.20 9.27
C VAL A 722 22.62 4.63 8.21
N ARG A 723 23.17 3.94 7.19
CA ARG A 723 22.38 3.28 6.14
C ARG A 723 21.59 2.06 6.66
N GLU A 724 22.08 1.37 7.68
CA GLU A 724 21.37 0.30 8.39
C GLU A 724 20.35 0.88 9.37
N LEU A 725 20.71 1.95 10.09
CA LEU A 725 19.79 2.68 10.97
C LEU A 725 18.52 3.17 10.22
N TRP A 726 18.67 3.70 9.00
CA TRP A 726 17.53 4.00 8.11
C TRP A 726 16.68 2.78 7.75
N ARG A 727 17.31 1.64 7.45
CA ARG A 727 16.66 0.40 6.98
C ARG A 727 15.94 -0.38 8.07
N ASN A 728 16.14 0.01 9.34
CA ASN A 728 15.66 -0.70 10.52
C ASN A 728 14.56 0.07 11.29
N VAL A 729 14.08 1.22 10.79
CA VAL A 729 12.84 1.81 11.31
C VAL A 729 11.67 0.84 11.10
N SER A 730 10.69 0.86 12.02
CA SER A 730 9.51 0.01 11.95
C SER A 730 8.50 0.51 10.93
N LEU A 731 8.29 1.83 10.86
CA LEU A 731 7.40 2.49 9.90
C LEU A 731 8.02 3.81 9.42
N LEU A 732 7.57 4.28 8.26
CA LEU A 732 7.82 5.63 7.74
C LEU A 732 6.48 6.37 7.55
N PHE A 733 6.28 7.44 8.31
CA PHE A 733 5.17 8.38 8.14
C PHE A 733 5.55 9.45 7.12
N VAL A 734 4.74 9.60 6.07
CA VAL A 734 4.93 10.62 5.03
C VAL A 734 3.75 11.59 5.05
N ASN A 735 4.04 12.89 5.15
CA ASN A 735 3.03 13.94 4.96
C ASN A 735 2.74 14.14 3.47
N ALA A 736 2.07 13.13 2.89
CA ALA A 736 1.56 13.12 1.53
C ALA A 736 0.15 12.54 1.53
N ASP A 737 -0.67 13.03 0.60
CA ASP A 737 -2.09 12.71 0.43
C ASP A 737 -2.34 12.35 -1.05
N PRO A 738 -2.97 11.20 -1.39
CA PRO A 738 -3.10 10.73 -2.77
C PRO A 738 -3.97 11.63 -3.67
N ILE A 739 -4.86 12.46 -3.12
CA ILE A 739 -5.66 13.43 -3.88
C ILE A 739 -4.78 14.57 -4.39
N PHE A 740 -3.71 14.93 -3.66
CA PHE A 740 -2.82 16.05 -3.99
C PHE A 740 -1.43 15.63 -4.50
N HIS A 741 -0.92 14.46 -4.12
CA HIS A 741 0.41 13.91 -4.41
C HIS A 741 0.36 12.83 -5.52
N PRO A 742 1.48 12.24 -5.99
CA PRO A 742 1.43 11.16 -6.97
C PRO A 742 0.74 9.92 -6.41
N ILE A 743 -0.22 9.37 -7.15
CA ILE A 743 -0.70 8.01 -6.91
C ILE A 743 0.47 7.05 -7.16
N ARG A 744 0.99 6.46 -6.08
CA ARG A 744 2.14 5.55 -6.10
C ARG A 744 1.87 4.32 -5.21
N PRO A 745 2.43 3.14 -5.55
CA PRO A 745 2.25 1.94 -4.75
C PRO A 745 3.09 2.01 -3.46
N LEU A 746 2.49 1.63 -2.34
CA LEU A 746 3.10 1.69 -1.01
C LEU A 746 3.16 0.30 -0.36
N VAL A 747 4.30 -0.03 0.25
CA VAL A 747 4.43 -1.17 1.18
C VAL A 747 3.76 -0.84 2.52
N PRO A 748 3.23 -1.81 3.28
CA PRO A 748 2.61 -1.59 4.59
C PRO A 748 3.49 -0.84 5.61
N GLY A 749 4.81 -0.89 5.46
CA GLY A 749 5.76 -0.10 6.26
C GLY A 749 5.78 1.41 5.98
N VAL A 750 4.99 1.92 5.03
CA VAL A 750 4.88 3.35 4.72
C VAL A 750 3.44 3.82 4.88
N VAL A 751 3.24 4.82 5.74
CA VAL A 751 1.91 5.36 6.09
C VAL A 751 1.79 6.80 5.59
N GLN A 752 0.79 7.05 4.74
CA GLN A 752 0.42 8.41 4.36
C GLN A 752 -0.44 9.07 5.45
N ILE A 753 0.19 9.98 6.20
CA ILE A 753 -0.42 10.79 7.27
C ILE A 753 -0.79 12.21 6.79
N GLY A 754 -0.60 12.49 5.50
CA GLY A 754 -1.09 13.71 4.87
C GLY A 754 -2.62 13.77 4.84
N ALA A 755 -3.11 15.01 4.92
CA ALA A 755 -4.47 15.53 4.77
C ALA A 755 -4.62 16.81 5.62
N GLY A 756 -3.61 17.68 5.65
CA GLY A 756 -3.51 18.80 6.59
C GLY A 756 -3.57 18.33 8.06
N SER A 757 -2.75 17.35 8.44
CA SER A 757 -2.67 16.83 9.81
C SER A 757 -2.08 17.82 10.82
N HIS A 758 -1.36 18.84 10.33
CA HIS A 758 -0.88 20.02 11.06
C HIS A 758 -1.93 21.12 11.30
N ARG A 759 -3.18 20.91 10.89
CA ARG A 759 -4.27 21.88 11.12
C ARG A 759 -4.72 21.85 12.58
N SER A 760 -4.73 23.01 13.23
CA SER A 760 -5.40 23.23 14.51
C SER A 760 -6.91 23.36 14.31
N PRO A 761 -7.72 23.31 15.40
CA PRO A 761 -9.08 23.85 15.42
C PRO A 761 -9.13 25.33 14.93
N ALA A 762 -10.35 25.83 14.70
CA ALA A 762 -10.57 27.23 14.37
C ALA A 762 -10.61 28.09 15.63
N GLU A 763 -9.70 29.07 15.73
CA GLU A 763 -9.58 29.96 16.88
C GLU A 763 -10.03 31.39 16.52
N PRO A 764 -10.59 32.17 17.46
CA PRO A 764 -10.96 33.56 17.21
C PRO A 764 -9.75 34.42 16.82
N LEU A 765 -9.84 35.16 15.73
CA LEU A 765 -8.79 36.09 15.33
C LEU A 765 -8.58 37.18 16.41
N PRO A 766 -7.33 37.56 16.71
CA PRO A 766 -7.04 38.69 17.60
C PRO A 766 -7.79 39.95 17.15
N SER A 767 -8.37 40.70 18.09
CA SER A 767 -9.37 41.74 17.81
C SER A 767 -8.89 42.93 16.96
N ARG A 768 -7.59 43.02 16.63
CA ARG A 768 -7.08 43.86 15.54
C ARG A 768 -7.45 43.25 14.19
N TRP A 769 -6.98 42.02 13.93
CA TRP A 769 -7.14 41.33 12.66
C TRP A 769 -8.60 41.03 12.32
N GLN A 770 -9.42 40.62 13.29
CA GLN A 770 -10.86 40.43 13.05
C GLN A 770 -11.50 41.68 12.44
N ARG A 771 -11.38 42.84 13.12
CA ARG A 771 -11.91 44.12 12.63
C ARG A 771 -11.31 44.56 11.29
N THR A 772 -10.02 44.32 11.05
CA THR A 772 -9.36 44.62 9.77
C THR A 772 -9.93 43.79 8.62
N LEU A 773 -10.18 42.49 8.83
CA LEU A 773 -10.70 41.60 7.79
C LEU A 773 -12.23 41.72 7.60
N ASP A 774 -12.98 42.06 8.66
CA ASP A 774 -14.40 42.41 8.57
C ASP A 774 -14.62 43.68 7.73
N ALA A 775 -13.75 44.67 7.88
CA ALA A 775 -13.82 45.93 7.14
C ALA A 775 -13.47 45.79 5.64
N ALA A 776 -12.83 44.69 5.22
CA ALA A 776 -12.48 44.41 3.84
C ALA A 776 -13.70 43.96 3.01
N SER A 777 -14.63 44.88 2.75
CA SER A 777 -15.95 44.62 2.14
C SER A 777 -15.89 44.06 0.71
N ASN A 778 -14.93 44.49 -0.11
CA ASN A 778 -14.64 43.91 -1.42
C ASN A 778 -13.97 42.52 -1.32
N GLY A 779 -13.55 42.15 -0.11
CA GLY A 779 -12.68 41.02 0.20
C GLY A 779 -11.21 41.39 0.26
N PHE A 780 -10.38 40.43 0.66
CA PHE A 780 -8.94 40.61 0.80
C PHE A 780 -8.11 39.50 0.15
N VAL A 781 -6.88 39.85 -0.19
CA VAL A 781 -5.78 38.95 -0.57
C VAL A 781 -4.88 38.76 0.64
N TYR A 782 -4.51 37.51 0.93
CA TYR A 782 -3.41 37.21 1.85
C TYR A 782 -2.14 36.90 1.05
N PHE A 783 -0.99 37.47 1.43
CA PHE A 783 0.31 37.22 0.81
C PHE A 783 1.32 36.77 1.86
N SER A 784 1.94 35.61 1.67
CA SER A 784 3.00 35.11 2.54
C SER A 784 3.95 34.18 1.79
N MET A 785 5.23 34.51 1.80
CA MET A 785 6.30 33.64 1.28
C MET A 785 6.77 32.59 2.33
N GLY A 786 6.02 32.43 3.43
CA GLY A 786 6.24 31.41 4.45
C GLY A 786 7.30 31.79 5.48
N SER A 787 7.98 30.79 6.05
CA SER A 787 9.03 31.00 7.07
C SER A 787 10.43 31.19 6.50
N ASN A 788 10.76 30.52 5.38
CA ASN A 788 12.14 30.37 4.91
C ASN A 788 12.47 31.21 3.68
N VAL A 789 11.49 31.56 2.84
CA VAL A 789 11.61 32.66 1.87
C VAL A 789 11.03 33.88 2.57
N LYS A 790 11.89 34.75 3.09
CA LYS A 790 11.44 35.99 3.71
C LYS A 790 11.09 37.01 2.63
N SER A 791 10.02 37.79 2.85
CA SER A 791 9.67 38.91 1.97
C SER A 791 10.77 39.99 1.97
N GLU A 792 11.47 40.19 3.10
CA GLU A 792 12.61 41.12 3.20
C GLU A 792 13.85 40.73 2.36
N TYR A 793 13.93 39.48 1.88
CA TYR A 793 15.05 38.99 1.05
C TYR A 793 14.76 39.06 -0.47
N LEU A 794 13.56 39.48 -0.88
CA LEU A 794 13.22 39.60 -2.29
C LEU A 794 13.99 40.76 -2.96
N PRO A 795 14.41 40.64 -4.24
CA PRO A 795 15.04 41.74 -4.95
C PRO A 795 14.16 43.00 -4.95
N LYS A 796 14.73 44.18 -4.67
CA LYS A 796 13.93 45.41 -4.50
C LYS A 796 12.95 45.67 -5.65
N GLY A 797 13.40 45.52 -6.90
CA GLY A 797 12.53 45.73 -8.08
C GLY A 797 11.32 44.77 -8.16
N LEU A 798 11.39 43.59 -7.51
CA LEU A 798 10.24 42.68 -7.37
C LEU A 798 9.30 43.16 -6.25
N ILE A 799 9.82 43.70 -5.14
CA ILE A 799 9.01 44.31 -4.07
C ILE A 799 8.29 45.55 -4.61
N ASP A 800 8.99 46.43 -5.32
CA ASP A 800 8.44 47.64 -5.94
C ASP A 800 7.31 47.28 -6.92
N LEU A 801 7.54 46.30 -7.81
CA LEU A 801 6.54 45.76 -8.75
C LEU A 801 5.31 45.19 -8.04
N ILE A 802 5.50 44.46 -6.93
CA ILE A 802 4.40 43.89 -6.15
C ILE A 802 3.56 44.99 -5.49
N LEU A 803 4.20 46.00 -4.88
CA LEU A 803 3.52 47.16 -4.28
C LEU A 803 2.76 47.98 -5.34
N GLU A 804 3.41 48.27 -6.47
CA GLU A 804 2.78 48.93 -7.62
C GLU A 804 1.58 48.16 -8.20
N THR A 805 1.59 46.82 -8.10
CA THR A 805 0.46 46.00 -8.53
C THR A 805 -0.66 46.04 -7.51
N PHE A 806 -0.33 45.93 -6.21
CA PHE A 806 -1.32 45.94 -5.13
C PHE A 806 -2.06 47.28 -5.01
N ALA A 807 -1.37 48.41 -5.26
CA ALA A 807 -1.97 49.75 -5.27
C ALA A 807 -3.16 49.89 -6.25
N GLU A 808 -3.23 49.06 -7.29
CA GLU A 808 -4.28 49.08 -8.31
C GLU A 808 -5.39 48.04 -8.08
N LEU A 809 -5.34 47.29 -6.97
CA LEU A 809 -6.36 46.29 -6.63
C LEU A 809 -7.50 46.91 -5.82
N PRO A 810 -8.78 46.60 -6.13
CA PRO A 810 -9.93 47.01 -5.30
C PRO A 810 -10.05 46.17 -4.00
N LEU A 811 -9.01 45.45 -3.61
CA LEU A 811 -8.97 44.50 -2.51
C LEU A 811 -8.00 44.99 -1.44
N THR A 812 -8.30 44.71 -0.16
CA THR A 812 -7.29 44.83 0.90
C THR A 812 -6.23 43.75 0.71
N VAL A 813 -4.96 44.05 0.94
CA VAL A 813 -3.87 43.07 0.90
C VAL A 813 -3.23 42.97 2.28
N VAL A 814 -3.18 41.77 2.84
CA VAL A 814 -2.51 41.48 4.12
C VAL A 814 -1.24 40.69 3.82
N TRP A 815 -0.08 41.30 4.07
CA TRP A 815 1.24 40.77 3.71
C TRP A 815 2.03 40.38 4.96
N LYS A 816 2.44 39.11 5.05
CA LYS A 816 3.48 38.67 6.00
C LYS A 816 4.84 39.21 5.56
N PHE A 817 5.38 40.20 6.27
CA PHE A 817 6.64 40.88 5.97
C PHE A 817 7.47 41.10 7.25
N GLU A 818 8.77 40.83 7.19
CA GLU A 818 9.61 40.60 8.39
C GLU A 818 10.18 41.88 9.02
N SER A 819 10.29 42.96 8.26
CA SER A 819 10.65 44.30 8.76
C SER A 819 9.43 45.22 8.90
N ASP A 820 9.47 46.14 9.87
CA ASP A 820 8.50 47.23 10.00
C ASP A 820 8.86 48.45 9.09
N THR A 821 10.01 48.40 8.40
CA THR A 821 10.61 49.55 7.69
C THR A 821 10.29 49.60 6.20
N LEU A 822 9.17 49.02 5.75
CA LEU A 822 8.77 49.07 4.34
C LEU A 822 8.10 50.42 4.05
N GLU A 823 8.88 51.38 3.56
CA GLU A 823 8.42 52.74 3.26
C GLU A 823 7.42 52.77 2.08
N SER A 824 6.53 53.78 2.07
CA SER A 824 5.58 54.05 0.98
C SER A 824 4.59 52.91 0.65
N LEU A 825 4.04 52.24 1.67
CA LEU A 825 2.93 51.30 1.51
C LEU A 825 1.69 51.97 0.89
N PRO A 826 1.04 51.36 -0.14
CA PRO A 826 -0.28 51.77 -0.61
C PRO A 826 -1.36 51.62 0.48
N GLU A 827 -2.39 52.47 0.46
CA GLU A 827 -3.44 52.52 1.51
C GLU A 827 -4.17 51.19 1.75
N ASN A 828 -4.24 50.31 0.74
CA ASN A 828 -4.88 49.00 0.84
C ASN A 828 -3.93 47.87 1.30
N VAL A 829 -2.63 48.12 1.51
CA VAL A 829 -1.63 47.13 1.88
C VAL A 829 -1.28 47.22 3.37
N ILE A 830 -1.41 46.11 4.09
CA ILE A 830 -1.19 46.02 5.55
C ILE A 830 -0.15 44.93 5.84
N VAL A 831 1.00 45.32 6.42
CA VAL A 831 2.10 44.39 6.74
C VAL A 831 2.06 43.88 8.19
N SER A 832 2.60 42.68 8.42
CA SER A 832 2.96 42.19 9.76
C SER A 832 3.99 41.05 9.74
N LYS A 833 4.84 40.97 10.76
CA LYS A 833 5.88 39.93 10.90
C LYS A 833 5.31 38.53 11.14
N TRP A 834 4.19 38.45 11.86
CA TRP A 834 3.51 37.20 12.18
C TRP A 834 2.01 37.35 12.17
N LEU A 835 1.33 36.34 11.64
CA LEU A 835 -0.12 36.33 11.40
C LEU A 835 -0.69 34.92 11.69
N PRO A 836 -1.88 34.81 12.29
CA PRO A 836 -2.55 33.52 12.52
C PRO A 836 -3.08 32.96 11.19
N GLN A 837 -2.19 32.38 10.39
CA GLN A 837 -2.43 32.04 8.99
C GLN A 837 -3.67 31.15 8.78
N GLN A 838 -3.83 30.10 9.60
CA GLN A 838 -4.97 29.17 9.46
C GLN A 838 -6.32 29.89 9.63
N ASP A 839 -6.43 30.82 10.58
CA ASP A 839 -7.67 31.54 10.89
C ASP A 839 -7.94 32.71 9.94
N ILE A 840 -6.88 33.33 9.40
CA ILE A 840 -7.00 34.28 8.28
C ILE A 840 -7.50 33.58 7.02
N LEU A 841 -6.99 32.38 6.71
CA LEU A 841 -7.46 31.58 5.57
C LEU A 841 -8.92 31.14 5.75
N ARG A 842 -9.38 30.92 7.00
CA ARG A 842 -10.79 30.61 7.32
C ARG A 842 -11.72 31.82 7.25
N HIS A 843 -11.22 33.04 7.14
CA HIS A 843 -12.05 34.26 7.21
C HIS A 843 -12.96 34.42 5.98
N PRO A 844 -14.28 34.68 6.12
CA PRO A 844 -15.23 34.66 5.00
C PRO A 844 -14.92 35.67 3.88
N ASN A 845 -14.28 36.79 4.20
CA ASN A 845 -13.92 37.83 3.23
C ASN A 845 -12.67 37.49 2.37
N ILE A 846 -11.96 36.38 2.61
CA ILE A 846 -10.75 36.05 1.83
C ILE A 846 -11.11 35.66 0.40
N LYS A 847 -10.39 36.23 -0.58
CA LYS A 847 -10.57 35.91 -2.00
C LYS A 847 -9.49 34.97 -2.52
N LEU A 848 -8.23 35.23 -2.15
CA LEU A 848 -7.03 34.66 -2.74
C LEU A 848 -5.90 34.56 -1.68
N PHE A 849 -5.10 33.51 -1.78
CA PHE A 849 -3.81 33.39 -1.09
C PHE A 849 -2.65 33.38 -2.11
N ILE A 850 -1.70 34.30 -1.98
CA ILE A 850 -0.46 34.34 -2.76
C ILE A 850 0.66 33.77 -1.89
N THR A 851 1.29 32.71 -2.38
CA THR A 851 2.21 31.86 -1.61
C THR A 851 3.48 31.51 -2.40
N GLN A 852 4.57 31.22 -1.70
CA GLN A 852 5.74 30.58 -2.30
C GLN A 852 5.51 29.10 -2.65
N GLY A 853 4.41 28.49 -2.17
CA GLY A 853 4.08 27.09 -2.44
C GLY A 853 4.68 26.08 -1.45
N GLY A 854 4.90 26.49 -0.20
CA GLY A 854 5.27 25.57 0.88
C GLY A 854 4.09 24.70 1.28
N LEU A 855 4.29 23.37 1.31
CA LEU A 855 3.23 22.36 1.43
C LEU A 855 2.22 22.64 2.56
N GLN A 856 2.68 22.98 3.77
CA GLN A 856 1.79 23.17 4.93
C GLN A 856 0.83 24.35 4.72
N SER A 857 1.31 25.44 4.10
CA SER A 857 0.48 26.62 3.81
C SER A 857 -0.52 26.36 2.69
N MET A 858 -0.15 25.50 1.73
CA MET A 858 -1.06 25.07 0.66
C MET A 858 -2.16 24.16 1.19
N ASP A 859 -1.84 23.19 2.05
CA ASP A 859 -2.83 22.36 2.74
C ASP A 859 -3.83 23.21 3.54
N GLU A 860 -3.33 24.19 4.32
CA GLU A 860 -4.17 25.12 5.08
C GLU A 860 -5.15 25.89 4.17
N ALA A 861 -4.67 26.39 3.03
CA ALA A 861 -5.51 27.09 2.05
C ALA A 861 -6.48 26.15 1.31
N ILE A 862 -6.06 24.90 1.02
CA ILE A 862 -6.90 23.87 0.40
C ILE A 862 -8.13 23.60 1.26
N TYR A 863 -7.93 23.30 2.55
CA TYR A 863 -9.01 22.95 3.48
C TYR A 863 -9.81 24.17 3.98
N ALA A 864 -9.27 25.38 3.86
CA ALA A 864 -10.03 26.61 4.00
C ALA A 864 -10.77 27.02 2.70
N HIS A 865 -10.59 26.27 1.61
CA HIS A 865 -11.17 26.52 0.29
C HIS A 865 -10.79 27.89 -0.29
N VAL A 866 -9.53 28.27 -0.16
CA VAL A 866 -8.95 29.54 -0.63
C VAL A 866 -8.14 29.30 -1.92
N PRO A 867 -8.59 29.84 -3.09
CA PRO A 867 -7.81 29.82 -4.33
C PRO A 867 -6.40 30.41 -4.16
N MET A 868 -5.44 29.90 -4.92
CA MET A 868 -4.02 30.23 -4.74
C MET A 868 -3.31 30.79 -5.98
N ILE A 869 -2.29 31.61 -5.75
CA ILE A 869 -1.24 31.90 -6.74
C ILE A 869 0.10 31.51 -6.12
N GLY A 870 0.86 30.70 -6.84
CA GLY A 870 2.15 30.17 -6.41
C GLY A 870 3.31 30.88 -7.11
N ILE A 871 4.26 31.38 -6.33
CA ILE A 871 5.49 32.07 -6.77
C ILE A 871 6.70 31.31 -6.18
N PRO A 872 7.15 30.20 -6.79
CA PRO A 872 8.13 29.31 -6.18
C PRO A 872 9.57 29.79 -6.34
N PHE A 873 10.44 29.38 -5.40
CA PHE A 873 11.86 29.70 -5.38
C PHE A 873 12.75 28.44 -5.40
N TYR A 874 12.64 27.54 -4.40
CA TYR A 874 13.54 26.37 -4.24
C TYR A 874 12.84 25.16 -3.59
N GLY A 875 13.52 24.01 -3.57
CA GLY A 875 13.05 22.78 -2.90
C GLY A 875 11.81 22.17 -3.56
N ASP A 876 10.83 21.80 -2.73
CA ASP A 876 9.54 21.25 -3.16
C ASP A 876 8.59 22.30 -3.77
N GLN A 877 8.86 23.59 -3.56
CA GLN A 877 7.99 24.69 -3.99
C GLN A 877 7.62 24.65 -5.49
N PRO A 878 8.55 24.51 -6.45
CA PRO A 878 8.22 24.53 -7.88
C PRO A 878 7.38 23.32 -8.30
N TYR A 879 7.54 22.19 -7.59
CA TYR A 879 6.76 20.98 -7.79
C TYR A 879 5.35 21.13 -7.23
N ASN A 880 5.21 21.64 -6.00
CA ASN A 880 3.92 21.87 -5.35
C ASN A 880 3.06 22.87 -6.16
N VAL A 881 3.64 24.01 -6.54
CA VAL A 881 2.95 25.03 -7.35
C VAL A 881 2.50 24.48 -8.70
N ARG A 882 3.36 23.70 -9.38
CA ARG A 882 3.01 23.06 -10.66
C ARG A 882 1.83 22.09 -10.52
N ARG A 883 1.75 21.35 -9.42
CA ARG A 883 0.65 20.42 -9.11
C ARG A 883 -0.65 21.14 -8.72
N MET A 884 -0.56 22.26 -8.03
CA MET A 884 -1.69 23.15 -7.73
C MET A 884 -2.29 23.74 -9.01
N ALA A 885 -1.45 24.22 -9.93
CA ALA A 885 -1.87 24.70 -11.24
C ALA A 885 -2.51 23.59 -12.09
N SER A 886 -1.88 22.41 -12.19
CA SER A 886 -2.41 21.30 -12.99
C SER A 886 -3.72 20.70 -12.44
N LYS A 887 -3.96 20.81 -11.13
CA LYS A 887 -5.25 20.46 -10.50
C LYS A 887 -6.33 21.55 -10.63
N GLY A 888 -6.01 22.71 -11.20
CA GLY A 888 -6.98 23.79 -11.43
C GLY A 888 -7.44 24.50 -10.16
N ILE A 889 -6.60 24.51 -9.11
CA ILE A 889 -6.89 25.14 -7.81
C ILE A 889 -6.11 26.45 -7.57
N GLY A 890 -5.26 26.82 -8.53
CA GLY A 890 -4.53 28.08 -8.53
C GLY A 890 -3.78 28.33 -9.85
N LEU A 891 -2.94 29.35 -9.88
CA LEU A 891 -2.01 29.64 -10.99
C LEU A 891 -0.55 29.63 -10.54
N GLU A 892 0.35 29.27 -11.46
CA GLU A 892 1.81 29.31 -11.31
C GLU A 892 2.35 30.61 -11.94
N LEU A 893 3.19 31.34 -11.21
CA LEU A 893 3.90 32.53 -11.70
C LEU A 893 5.41 32.40 -11.42
N ASP A 894 6.23 32.69 -12.43
CA ASP A 894 7.69 32.64 -12.33
C ASP A 894 8.25 34.02 -11.96
N HIS A 895 8.84 34.14 -10.77
CA HIS A 895 9.31 35.43 -10.22
C HIS A 895 10.34 36.17 -11.10
N ARG A 896 11.03 35.46 -12.01
CA ARG A 896 12.06 36.01 -12.92
C ARG A 896 11.48 36.52 -14.24
N THR A 897 10.23 36.17 -14.57
CA THR A 897 9.52 36.61 -15.79
C THR A 897 8.19 37.28 -15.48
N LEU A 898 7.94 37.58 -14.20
CA LEU A 898 6.78 38.29 -13.70
C LEU A 898 6.84 39.77 -14.09
N ASP A 899 5.71 40.32 -14.48
CA ASP A 899 5.48 41.75 -14.65
C ASP A 899 4.16 42.14 -13.97
N LYS A 900 3.94 43.45 -13.82
CA LYS A 900 2.77 44.02 -13.15
C LYS A 900 1.44 43.57 -13.79
N GLU A 901 1.37 43.50 -15.11
CA GLU A 901 0.15 43.08 -15.81
C GLU A 901 -0.14 41.58 -15.63
N LYS A 902 0.88 40.72 -15.71
CA LYS A 902 0.73 39.28 -15.39
C LYS A 902 0.26 39.07 -13.95
N LEU A 903 0.86 39.76 -12.99
CA LEU A 903 0.50 39.63 -11.57
C LEU A 903 -0.95 40.11 -11.33
N LYS A 904 -1.30 41.30 -11.85
CA LYS A 904 -2.64 41.88 -11.78
C LYS A 904 -3.70 40.99 -12.42
N ALA A 905 -3.45 40.50 -13.64
CA ALA A 905 -4.36 39.62 -14.37
C ALA A 905 -4.57 38.28 -13.64
N ALA A 906 -3.50 37.66 -13.14
CA ALA A 906 -3.59 36.42 -12.37
C ALA A 906 -4.38 36.61 -11.07
N ILE A 907 -4.15 37.72 -10.34
CA ILE A 907 -4.90 38.05 -9.12
C ILE A 907 -6.39 38.22 -9.43
N LEU A 908 -6.74 39.00 -10.45
CA LEU A 908 -8.13 39.26 -10.81
C LEU A 908 -8.86 38.01 -11.34
N GLU A 909 -8.18 37.13 -12.10
CA GLU A 909 -8.71 35.83 -12.51
C GLU A 909 -8.97 34.92 -11.31
N VAL A 910 -7.97 34.67 -10.46
CA VAL A 910 -8.07 33.67 -9.38
C VAL A 910 -8.98 34.15 -8.23
N ALA A 911 -9.00 35.46 -7.93
CA ALA A 911 -9.87 36.01 -6.88
C ALA A 911 -11.36 36.04 -7.24
N ASN A 912 -11.70 36.13 -8.54
CA ASN A 912 -13.09 36.29 -8.99
C ASN A 912 -13.67 35.04 -9.68
N ASN A 913 -12.86 34.16 -10.27
CA ASN A 913 -13.36 32.97 -10.96
C ASN A 913 -13.74 31.85 -9.96
N PRO A 914 -15.02 31.48 -9.82
CA PRO A 914 -15.45 30.46 -8.85
C PRO A 914 -14.93 29.05 -9.16
N LYS A 915 -14.41 28.79 -10.37
CA LYS A 915 -13.83 27.50 -10.78
C LYS A 915 -12.79 26.98 -9.78
N TYR A 916 -11.85 27.84 -9.36
CA TYR A 916 -10.77 27.45 -8.43
C TYR A 916 -11.33 27.03 -7.07
N ARG A 917 -12.24 27.83 -6.50
CA ARG A 917 -12.85 27.55 -5.19
C ARG A 917 -13.77 26.32 -5.21
N ASN A 918 -14.53 26.12 -6.29
CA ASN A 918 -15.39 24.95 -6.45
C ASN A 918 -14.57 23.67 -6.67
N THR A 919 -13.43 23.76 -7.36
CA THR A 919 -12.50 22.64 -7.53
C THR A 919 -11.78 22.31 -6.22
N LEU A 920 -11.41 23.32 -5.43
CA LEU A 920 -10.87 23.15 -4.09
C LEU A 920 -11.83 22.40 -3.16
N LYS A 921 -13.09 22.84 -3.04
CA LYS A 921 -14.11 22.15 -2.24
C LYS A 921 -14.20 20.66 -2.56
N ARG A 922 -14.40 20.33 -3.84
CA ARG A 922 -14.51 18.94 -4.31
C ARG A 922 -13.25 18.11 -4.01
N LEU A 923 -12.05 18.69 -4.08
CA LEU A 923 -10.80 17.98 -3.78
C LEU A 923 -10.53 17.86 -2.27
N ALA A 924 -10.90 18.87 -1.47
CA ALA A 924 -10.84 18.80 -0.01
C ALA A 924 -11.84 17.76 0.54
N GLU A 925 -13.08 17.75 0.03
CA GLU A 925 -14.10 16.73 0.31
C GLU A 925 -13.59 15.31 -0.02
N LEU A 926 -12.98 15.12 -1.20
CA LEU A 926 -12.38 13.84 -1.60
C LEU A 926 -11.20 13.39 -0.71
N ALA A 927 -10.44 14.32 -0.14
CA ALA A 927 -9.34 14.03 0.77
C ALA A 927 -9.80 13.84 2.23
N GLN A 928 -10.95 14.38 2.61
CA GLN A 928 -11.52 14.21 3.94
C GLN A 928 -12.44 12.98 4.07
N ASP A 929 -12.95 12.43 2.96
CA ASP A 929 -13.65 11.13 2.96
C ASP A 929 -12.65 9.96 3.08
N GLN A 930 -12.11 9.78 4.29
CA GLN A 930 -11.27 8.67 4.71
C GLN A 930 -11.66 8.23 6.13
N PRO A 931 -11.54 6.93 6.50
CA PRO A 931 -12.09 6.42 7.75
C PRO A 931 -11.33 6.87 9.01
N MET A 932 -10.12 7.43 8.86
CA MET A 932 -9.29 7.98 9.94
C MET A 932 -8.53 9.19 9.40
N THR A 933 -8.43 10.27 10.17
CA THR A 933 -7.63 11.45 9.83
C THR A 933 -6.13 11.14 9.79
N GLY A 934 -5.33 12.05 9.22
CA GLY A 934 -3.87 11.96 9.21
C GLY A 934 -3.25 11.74 10.60
N ILE A 935 -3.78 12.41 11.62
CA ILE A 935 -3.31 12.30 13.01
C ILE A 935 -3.76 11.00 13.69
N GLU A 936 -5.01 10.57 13.51
CA GLU A 936 -5.48 9.28 14.06
C GLU A 936 -4.71 8.10 13.47
N LYS A 937 -4.39 8.14 12.16
CA LYS A 937 -3.50 7.15 11.52
C LYS A 937 -2.11 7.16 12.15
N ALA A 938 -1.52 8.34 12.35
CA ALA A 938 -0.18 8.45 12.96
C ALA A 938 -0.16 7.88 14.39
N VAL A 939 -1.14 8.23 15.21
CA VAL A 939 -1.25 7.75 16.59
C VAL A 939 -1.50 6.23 16.65
N TRP A 940 -2.46 5.70 15.89
CA TRP A 940 -2.74 4.26 15.89
C TRP A 940 -1.53 3.43 15.46
N TRP A 941 -0.81 3.86 14.42
CA TRP A 941 0.42 3.19 13.99
C TRP A 941 1.59 3.36 14.98
N THR A 942 1.62 4.44 15.76
CA THR A 942 2.56 4.61 16.89
C THR A 942 2.25 3.62 18.01
N GLU A 943 1.00 3.50 18.42
CA GLU A 943 0.51 2.53 19.42
C GLU A 943 0.79 1.09 18.97
N TYR A 944 0.50 0.75 17.71
CA TYR A 944 0.82 -0.55 17.10
C TYR A 944 2.30 -0.92 17.19
N VAL A 945 3.21 0.02 16.87
CA VAL A 945 4.66 -0.20 16.97
C VAL A 945 5.12 -0.42 18.41
N ILE A 946 4.47 0.21 19.39
CA ILE A 946 4.72 -0.01 20.82
C ILE A 946 4.23 -1.42 21.22
N HIS A 947 2.98 -1.76 20.91
CA HIS A 947 2.36 -3.05 21.27
C HIS A 947 3.16 -4.25 20.74
N HIS A 948 3.64 -4.19 19.49
CA HIS A 948 4.36 -5.28 18.84
C HIS A 948 5.89 -5.20 18.96
N SER A 949 6.43 -4.26 19.76
CA SER A 949 7.88 -4.03 19.92
C SER A 949 8.60 -3.80 18.57
N GLY A 950 7.94 -3.08 17.66
CA GLY A 950 8.33 -2.87 16.28
C GLY A 950 7.34 -3.46 15.26
N ALA A 951 7.60 -3.24 13.97
CA ALA A 951 6.75 -3.72 12.87
C ALA A 951 7.53 -4.59 11.85
N LYS A 952 8.43 -5.46 12.33
CA LYS A 952 9.34 -6.27 11.47
C LYS A 952 8.61 -7.20 10.49
N HIS A 953 7.37 -7.58 10.80
CA HIS A 953 6.47 -8.35 9.93
C HIS A 953 5.88 -7.55 8.76
N LEU A 954 5.91 -6.21 8.80
CA LEU A 954 5.48 -5.31 7.72
C LEU A 954 6.66 -4.82 6.85
N ARG A 955 7.89 -5.21 7.19
CA ARG A 955 9.12 -4.81 6.49
C ARG A 955 9.21 -5.45 5.10
N SER A 956 9.52 -4.64 4.09
CA SER A 956 9.62 -5.08 2.70
C SER A 956 10.74 -6.12 2.49
N PRO A 957 10.46 -7.30 1.88
CA PRO A 957 11.48 -8.30 1.57
C PRO A 957 12.48 -7.83 0.50
N LEU A 958 12.20 -6.72 -0.21
CA LEU A 958 13.13 -6.08 -1.13
C LEU A 958 14.46 -5.67 -0.46
N LEU A 959 14.43 -5.38 0.85
CA LEU A 959 15.62 -4.98 1.61
C LEU A 959 16.66 -6.10 1.79
N ASP A 960 16.23 -7.37 1.67
CA ASP A 960 17.04 -8.55 1.96
C ASP A 960 17.57 -9.26 0.70
N ILE A 961 17.14 -8.85 -0.51
CA ILE A 961 17.63 -9.43 -1.77
C ILE A 961 18.77 -8.62 -2.40
N PRO A 962 19.77 -9.26 -3.02
CA PRO A 962 20.78 -8.56 -3.81
C PRO A 962 20.20 -7.86 -5.03
N TRP A 963 20.74 -6.68 -5.36
CA TRP A 963 20.31 -5.85 -6.50
C TRP A 963 20.26 -6.60 -7.84
N TYR A 964 21.17 -7.57 -8.06
CA TYR A 964 21.20 -8.34 -9.31
C TYR A 964 20.06 -9.37 -9.41
N GLN A 965 19.50 -9.82 -8.28
CA GLN A 965 18.30 -10.68 -8.27
C GLN A 965 17.03 -9.85 -8.46
N TYR A 966 17.00 -8.62 -7.92
CA TYR A 966 15.93 -7.65 -8.18
C TYR A 966 15.86 -7.21 -9.65
N LEU A 967 17.02 -7.05 -10.30
CA LEU A 967 17.11 -6.80 -11.73
C LEU A 967 17.08 -8.09 -12.58
N LEU A 968 16.84 -9.26 -11.97
CA LEU A 968 16.76 -10.58 -12.60
C LEU A 968 17.97 -10.94 -13.50
N LEU A 969 19.13 -10.32 -13.28
CA LEU A 969 20.31 -10.44 -14.16
C LEU A 969 20.94 -11.83 -14.11
N ASP A 970 20.78 -12.54 -13.00
CA ASP A 970 21.19 -13.94 -12.85
C ASP A 970 20.27 -14.89 -13.64
N VAL A 971 18.95 -14.67 -13.58
CA VAL A 971 17.96 -15.40 -14.40
C VAL A 971 18.18 -15.13 -15.89
N ILE A 972 18.33 -13.87 -16.28
CA ILE A 972 18.60 -13.46 -17.67
C ILE A 972 19.93 -14.05 -18.15
N GLY A 973 20.98 -14.02 -17.33
CA GLY A 973 22.28 -14.62 -17.65
C GLY A 973 22.21 -16.13 -17.92
N VAL A 974 21.45 -16.88 -17.11
CA VAL A 974 21.22 -18.32 -17.33
C VAL A 974 20.45 -18.58 -18.63
N LEU A 975 19.40 -17.81 -18.90
CA LEU A 975 18.60 -17.95 -20.12
C LEU A 975 19.39 -17.60 -21.39
N LEU A 976 20.20 -16.54 -21.35
CA LEU A 976 21.10 -16.17 -22.45
C LEU A 976 22.16 -17.27 -22.69
N LEU A 977 22.74 -17.83 -21.63
CA LEU A 977 23.70 -18.93 -21.75
C LEU A 977 23.07 -20.19 -22.37
N ALA A 978 21.83 -20.50 -22.01
CA ALA A 978 21.08 -21.62 -22.61
C ALA A 978 20.81 -21.39 -24.11
N VAL A 979 20.41 -20.18 -24.51
CA VAL A 979 20.22 -19.83 -25.93
C VAL A 979 21.54 -19.92 -26.71
N LEU A 980 22.64 -19.39 -26.16
CA LEU A 980 23.96 -19.48 -26.79
C LEU A 980 24.43 -20.93 -26.93
N LEU A 981 24.16 -21.79 -25.94
CA LEU A 981 24.48 -23.22 -26.01
C LEU A 981 23.64 -23.94 -27.08
N ILE A 982 22.34 -23.63 -27.20
CA ILE A 982 21.48 -24.17 -28.26
C ILE A 982 21.99 -23.75 -29.65
N LEU A 983 22.33 -22.46 -29.83
CA LEU A 983 22.91 -21.96 -31.08
C LEU A 983 24.25 -22.64 -31.41
N TYR A 984 25.09 -22.90 -30.41
CA TYR A 984 26.34 -23.63 -30.57
C TYR A 984 26.11 -25.11 -30.96
N VAL A 985 25.14 -25.79 -30.35
CA VAL A 985 24.77 -27.17 -30.71
C VAL A 985 24.19 -27.22 -32.12
N VAL A 986 23.34 -26.26 -32.52
CA VAL A 986 22.84 -26.14 -33.91
C VAL A 986 23.98 -25.89 -34.88
N TYR A 987 24.95 -25.04 -34.56
CA TYR A 987 26.17 -24.85 -35.35
C TYR A 987 26.99 -26.15 -35.49
N LEU A 988 27.16 -26.92 -34.40
CA LEU A 988 27.83 -28.22 -34.44
C LEU A 988 27.08 -29.23 -35.32
N ILE A 989 25.74 -29.30 -35.22
CA ILE A 989 24.90 -30.15 -36.08
C ILE A 989 25.06 -29.75 -37.55
N ILE A 990 24.98 -28.46 -37.88
CA ILE A 990 25.18 -27.95 -39.25
C ILE A 990 26.59 -28.30 -39.76
N ARG A 991 27.62 -28.20 -38.91
CA ARG A 991 29.01 -28.57 -39.23
C ARG A 991 29.15 -30.08 -39.48
N ILE A 992 28.51 -30.92 -38.66
CA ILE A 992 28.50 -32.39 -38.81
C ILE A 992 27.75 -32.77 -40.10
N VAL A 993 26.55 -32.24 -40.32
CA VAL A 993 25.75 -32.47 -41.53
C VAL A 993 26.52 -32.08 -42.79
N ARG A 994 27.19 -30.91 -42.80
CA ARG A 994 28.12 -30.53 -43.88
C ARG A 994 29.25 -31.54 -44.06
N SER A 995 29.89 -31.99 -42.97
CA SER A 995 30.99 -32.98 -43.05
C SER A 995 30.55 -34.39 -43.48
N VAL A 996 29.26 -34.70 -43.43
CA VAL A 996 28.68 -35.96 -43.93
C VAL A 996 28.24 -35.82 -45.37
N LEU A 997 27.47 -34.77 -45.70
CA LEU A 997 26.94 -34.53 -47.05
C LEU A 997 28.02 -34.12 -48.07
N CYS A 998 29.15 -33.54 -47.61
CA CYS A 998 30.28 -33.16 -48.47
C CYS A 998 31.41 -34.20 -48.49
N LYS A 999 31.18 -35.45 -48.04
CA LYS A 999 32.09 -36.55 -48.38
C LYS A 999 31.91 -36.92 -49.85
N PRO A 1000 32.98 -37.00 -50.66
CA PRO A 1000 32.87 -37.51 -52.02
C PRO A 1000 32.45 -38.99 -51.98
N PHE A 1001 31.55 -39.39 -52.87
CA PHE A 1001 31.31 -40.80 -53.17
C PHE A 1001 32.57 -41.37 -53.84
N VAL A 1002 33.33 -42.16 -53.10
CA VAL A 1002 34.35 -43.04 -53.67
C VAL A 1002 33.62 -44.27 -54.20
N ASN A 1003 33.38 -44.29 -55.52
CA ASN A 1003 33.02 -45.52 -56.20
C ASN A 1003 34.25 -46.44 -56.21
N ASN A 1004 34.02 -47.73 -55.95
CA ASN A 1004 34.94 -48.80 -56.35
C ASN A 1004 34.73 -49.15 -57.82
#